data_AF-A0A939I4K0-F1
#
_entry.id   AF-A0A939I4K0-F1
#
_cell.length_a   1.000
_cell.length_b   1.000
_cell.length_c   1.000
_cell.angle_alpha   90.00
_cell.angle_beta   90.00
_cell.angle_gamma   90.00
#
_symmetry.space_group_name_H-M   'P 1'
#
loop_
_entity.id
_entity.type
_entity.pdbx_description
1 polymer ?
#
loop_
_entity_poly.entity_id
_entity_poly.type
_entity_poly.pdbx_seq_one_letter_code
_entity_poly.pdbx_strand_id
1 'polypeptide(L)'
;MTTSQHDSQHDSKHERQADAWHGFKGGLWRDAIDVRDFIQHNYTPYQGDAAFLAGPTERTLAVWRQITDRFPEERAKGVYDVAYDIPAGITAHAPGYIDRERELIVGLQTDAPLKRAIMPNGGWRMVAGALRTYGYPVPPELEKVFTRYRKTHNDGVFDAYTPEILAARKAGIITGLPDAYGRGRIIGDYRRVALYGVDRLIEVKRAEKAELNAAPADPARLEEVIREREELAEQIRALGELKQMAANYGYDLSGPARTGREAIQWLYFAYLAAVKEQNGAAMSLGRTSTFLDVYLQRDLAEGVLTERQAQELIDDFVIKLRIVRFLRTPEYDELFSGDPTWVTESIGGIGEDGRTLVTRTSFRYLQTLYNLGPAPEPNLTVFWSPQLPGGFKEFCAKVSIDTSSIQYESDELMRPHFGDDTAIACCVSAMPVGRQMQLFGARVNLAKTLLYAINGGRDEISGAQVGAATAPVTGDVLDYDEVLARFDEQMEWLAEAYVHALNVIHYMHDKYAYERLEMALHDRDVRRTMACGIAGLAVAADSLSAIRYAKVRPVRDETGLVVDYLVDGEYPAYGNNDDRADGIAVRLVEEFMEKVRKHPTYRGAEHTQSVLTITSNVVYGKKTGNTPDGRRAGEPFSPGANPMNGRDRHGFVASALSVAKLPYDHAEDGISLTNTVTPDALGRTDEERAANLVGILDGYTTCRGFHMNVNVLDRDTLLDAMDHPEKYPQLTIRVSGYAVNFVRLTREQQLDVIGRTFHDAL
;
A
#
# COMPACT_ATOMS: atom_id res chain seq x y z
N MET A 1 -28.46 -31.04 -40.55
CA MET A 1 -27.32 -31.48 -39.71
C MET A 1 -26.61 -30.27 -39.08
N THR A 2 -27.34 -29.38 -38.40
CA THR A 2 -26.77 -28.11 -37.89
C THR A 2 -27.27 -27.74 -36.49
N THR A 3 -27.85 -28.68 -35.75
CA THR A 3 -28.29 -28.48 -34.36
C THR A 3 -27.45 -29.21 -33.31
N SER A 4 -26.50 -30.09 -33.67
CA SER A 4 -25.75 -30.88 -32.68
C SER A 4 -24.40 -30.30 -32.23
N GLN A 5 -23.91 -29.21 -32.83
CA GLN A 5 -22.63 -28.60 -32.42
C GLN A 5 -22.79 -27.59 -31.27
N HIS A 6 -23.95 -26.93 -31.14
CA HIS A 6 -24.18 -25.98 -30.05
C HIS A 6 -24.47 -26.66 -28.70
N ASP A 7 -25.20 -27.79 -28.69
CA ASP A 7 -25.48 -28.54 -27.46
C ASP A 7 -24.22 -29.23 -26.90
N SER A 8 -23.33 -29.75 -27.76
CA SER A 8 -22.11 -30.45 -27.32
C SER A 8 -21.09 -29.56 -26.62
N GLN A 9 -21.01 -28.27 -26.98
CA GLN A 9 -20.13 -27.31 -26.30
C GLN A 9 -20.71 -26.87 -24.95
N HIS A 10 -22.03 -26.76 -24.86
CA HIS A 10 -22.73 -26.35 -23.63
C HIS A 10 -22.67 -27.43 -22.54
N ASP A 11 -22.86 -28.71 -22.92
CA ASP A 11 -22.69 -29.86 -22.00
C ASP A 11 -21.24 -29.97 -21.50
N SER A 12 -20.24 -29.83 -22.37
CA SER A 12 -18.83 -29.91 -21.95
C SER A 12 -18.38 -28.76 -21.03
N LYS A 13 -19.02 -27.58 -21.11
CA LYS A 13 -18.72 -26.42 -20.24
C LYS A 13 -19.30 -26.63 -18.85
N HIS A 14 -20.52 -27.17 -18.74
CA HIS A 14 -21.13 -27.54 -17.47
C HIS A 14 -20.41 -28.70 -16.78
N GLU A 15 -20.00 -29.73 -17.52
CA GLU A 15 -19.21 -30.84 -16.97
C GLU A 15 -17.85 -30.37 -16.42
N ARG A 16 -17.14 -29.49 -17.15
CA ARG A 16 -15.85 -28.92 -16.68
C ARG A 16 -15.99 -28.06 -15.42
N GLN A 17 -17.09 -27.35 -15.25
CA GLN A 17 -17.35 -26.54 -14.05
C GLN A 17 -17.80 -27.40 -12.86
N ALA A 18 -18.61 -28.43 -13.09
CA ALA A 18 -19.05 -29.37 -12.06
C ALA A 18 -17.87 -30.15 -11.46
N ASP A 19 -16.87 -30.49 -12.27
CA ASP A 19 -15.64 -31.17 -11.85
C ASP A 19 -14.74 -30.27 -10.97
N ALA A 20 -14.47 -29.03 -11.39
CA ALA A 20 -13.58 -28.10 -10.66
C ALA A 20 -14.08 -27.73 -9.25
N TRP A 21 -15.40 -27.69 -9.07
CA TRP A 21 -16.06 -27.34 -7.81
C TRP A 21 -16.54 -28.55 -7.01
N HIS A 22 -16.07 -29.75 -7.35
CA HIS A 22 -16.37 -30.96 -6.61
C HIS A 22 -16.02 -30.79 -5.12
N GLY A 23 -16.95 -31.21 -4.26
CA GLY A 23 -16.81 -31.15 -2.79
C GLY A 23 -17.12 -29.79 -2.16
N PHE A 24 -17.18 -28.70 -2.93
CA PHE A 24 -17.51 -27.38 -2.38
C PHE A 24 -19.02 -27.21 -2.09
N LYS A 25 -19.34 -26.35 -1.13
CA LYS A 25 -20.67 -26.04 -0.60
C LYS A 25 -21.11 -24.63 -1.01
N GLY A 26 -22.40 -24.33 -0.88
CA GLY A 26 -22.98 -23.00 -1.21
C GLY A 26 -23.55 -22.92 -2.63
N GLY A 27 -24.62 -22.14 -2.83
CA GLY A 27 -25.30 -22.01 -4.12
C GLY A 27 -25.05 -20.66 -4.81
N LEU A 28 -25.10 -19.57 -4.05
CA LEU A 28 -25.09 -18.22 -4.60
C LEU A 28 -23.81 -17.93 -5.40
N TRP A 29 -22.63 -18.23 -4.85
CA TRP A 29 -21.36 -18.06 -5.58
C TRP A 29 -21.25 -18.91 -6.86
N ARG A 30 -22.08 -19.94 -7.04
CA ARG A 30 -22.13 -20.72 -8.28
C ARG A 30 -22.96 -20.05 -9.35
N ASP A 31 -23.97 -19.27 -8.96
CA ASP A 31 -24.88 -18.57 -9.86
C ASP A 31 -24.40 -17.13 -10.16
N ALA A 32 -23.72 -16.49 -9.21
CA ALA A 32 -23.18 -15.14 -9.29
C ALA A 32 -21.65 -15.08 -9.08
N ILE A 33 -21.03 -13.92 -9.36
CA ILE A 33 -19.63 -13.67 -8.98
C ILE A 33 -19.61 -13.20 -7.52
N ASP A 34 -19.37 -14.14 -6.60
CA ASP A 34 -19.36 -13.90 -5.16
C ASP A 34 -18.29 -14.76 -4.47
N VAL A 35 -17.06 -14.23 -4.45
CA VAL A 35 -15.91 -14.91 -3.81
C VAL A 35 -16.08 -14.98 -2.29
N ARG A 36 -16.70 -13.96 -1.67
CA ARG A 36 -17.00 -13.97 -0.23
C ARG A 36 -17.90 -15.14 0.13
N ASP A 37 -19.01 -15.29 -0.59
CA ASP A 37 -19.97 -16.38 -0.35
C ASP A 37 -19.30 -17.76 -0.52
N PHE A 38 -18.43 -17.91 -1.53
CA PHE A 38 -17.60 -19.11 -1.68
C PHE A 38 -16.72 -19.35 -0.46
N ILE A 39 -15.98 -18.34 0.00
CA ILE A 39 -15.10 -18.46 1.17
C ILE A 39 -15.93 -18.91 2.36
N GLN A 40 -16.97 -18.17 2.73
CA GLN A 40 -17.77 -18.41 3.94
C GLN A 40 -18.34 -19.82 4.06
N HIS A 41 -18.73 -20.41 2.93
CA HIS A 41 -19.27 -21.77 2.86
C HIS A 41 -18.22 -22.89 2.91
N ASN A 42 -16.95 -22.59 2.58
CA ASN A 42 -15.96 -23.62 2.26
C ASN A 42 -14.66 -23.56 3.07
N TYR A 43 -14.32 -22.41 3.65
CA TYR A 43 -13.11 -22.31 4.47
C TYR A 43 -13.23 -23.13 5.76
N THR A 44 -12.09 -23.62 6.24
CA THR A 44 -12.01 -24.37 7.50
C THR A 44 -11.29 -23.51 8.54
N PRO A 45 -12.01 -22.90 9.51
CA PRO A 45 -11.38 -22.17 10.61
C PRO A 45 -10.34 -23.04 11.31
N TYR A 46 -9.14 -22.51 11.53
CA TYR A 46 -8.06 -23.20 12.21
C TYR A 46 -7.72 -22.50 13.54
N GLN A 47 -7.92 -23.22 14.64
CA GLN A 47 -7.69 -22.71 16.00
C GLN A 47 -6.45 -23.34 16.68
N GLY A 48 -5.69 -24.17 15.95
CA GLY A 48 -4.47 -24.78 16.46
C GLY A 48 -3.27 -23.83 16.42
N ASP A 49 -2.08 -24.40 16.53
CA ASP A 49 -0.80 -23.69 16.59
C ASP A 49 0.06 -23.94 15.34
N ALA A 50 1.31 -23.49 15.38
CA ALA A 50 2.26 -23.59 14.28
C ALA A 50 2.90 -24.99 14.13
N ALA A 51 2.58 -25.98 14.97
CA ALA A 51 3.31 -27.25 15.03
C ALA A 51 3.17 -28.13 13.76
N PHE A 52 2.16 -27.85 12.93
CA PHE A 52 1.96 -28.58 11.67
C PHE A 52 2.87 -28.12 10.53
N LEU A 53 3.53 -26.96 10.66
CA LEU A 53 4.25 -26.32 9.56
C LEU A 53 5.43 -27.16 9.07
N ALA A 54 5.66 -27.13 7.76
CA ALA A 54 6.78 -27.79 7.12
C ALA A 54 7.90 -26.79 6.79
N GLY A 55 9.15 -27.20 6.97
CA GLY A 55 10.32 -26.44 6.52
C GLY A 55 10.48 -26.43 4.99
N PRO A 56 11.43 -25.65 4.45
CA PRO A 56 11.61 -25.51 3.01
C PRO A 56 12.11 -26.82 2.39
N THR A 57 11.75 -27.06 1.13
CA THR A 57 12.29 -28.17 0.35
C THR A 57 13.61 -27.77 -0.32
N GLU A 58 14.42 -28.76 -0.71
CA GLU A 58 15.64 -28.50 -1.50
C GLU A 58 15.32 -27.83 -2.85
N ARG A 59 14.18 -28.16 -3.47
CA ARG A 59 13.68 -27.53 -4.70
C ARG A 59 13.41 -26.05 -4.47
N THR A 60 12.63 -25.70 -3.43
CA THR A 60 12.35 -24.30 -3.06
C THR A 60 13.64 -23.52 -2.85
N LEU A 61 14.58 -24.08 -2.07
CA LEU A 61 15.86 -23.43 -1.82
C LEU A 61 16.69 -23.26 -3.10
N ALA A 62 16.66 -24.22 -4.02
CA ALA A 62 17.37 -24.11 -5.30
C ALA A 62 16.80 -22.99 -6.18
N VAL A 63 15.46 -22.88 -6.29
CA VAL A 63 14.80 -21.78 -7.02
C VAL A 63 15.09 -20.44 -6.36
N TRP A 64 15.01 -20.37 -5.03
CA TRP A 64 15.26 -19.13 -4.31
C TRP A 64 16.71 -18.64 -4.44
N ARG A 65 17.68 -19.56 -4.38
CA ARG A 65 19.11 -19.23 -4.57
C ARG A 65 19.40 -18.57 -5.91
N GLN A 66 18.75 -19.03 -6.99
CA GLN A 66 18.91 -18.43 -8.33
C GLN A 66 18.54 -16.93 -8.37
N ILE A 67 17.69 -16.48 -7.44
CA ILE A 67 17.32 -15.07 -7.27
C ILE A 67 18.22 -14.37 -6.27
N THR A 68 18.42 -14.96 -5.08
CA THR A 68 19.20 -14.28 -4.02
C THR A 68 20.63 -14.01 -4.44
N ASP A 69 21.22 -14.88 -5.27
CA ASP A 69 22.58 -14.72 -5.78
C ASP A 69 22.72 -13.51 -6.73
N ARG A 70 21.60 -13.00 -7.27
CA ARG A 70 21.55 -11.81 -8.13
C ARG A 70 21.37 -10.50 -7.37
N PHE A 71 20.89 -10.55 -6.13
CA PHE A 71 20.63 -9.33 -5.34
C PHE A 71 21.86 -8.46 -5.10
N PRO A 72 23.08 -8.99 -4.86
CA PRO A 72 24.27 -8.16 -4.75
C PRO A 72 24.53 -7.34 -6.02
N GLU A 73 24.37 -7.94 -7.20
CA GLU A 73 24.51 -7.26 -8.49
C GLU A 73 23.40 -6.23 -8.71
N GLU A 74 22.14 -6.58 -8.43
CA GLU A 74 21.01 -5.65 -8.51
C GLU A 74 21.26 -4.41 -7.64
N ARG A 75 21.70 -4.59 -6.38
CA ARG A 75 22.00 -3.48 -5.47
C ARG A 75 23.13 -2.61 -5.98
N ALA A 76 24.21 -3.21 -6.50
CA ALA A 76 25.36 -2.45 -7.01
C ALA A 76 25.00 -1.58 -8.22
N LYS A 77 24.06 -2.04 -9.06
CA LYS A 77 23.59 -1.32 -10.26
C LYS A 77 22.36 -0.43 -10.02
N GLY A 78 21.65 -0.61 -8.92
CA GLY A 78 20.33 -0.03 -8.65
C GLY A 78 19.19 -0.83 -9.31
N VAL A 79 19.38 -1.29 -10.54
CA VAL A 79 18.48 -2.21 -11.25
C VAL A 79 19.28 -3.37 -11.85
N TYR A 80 18.72 -4.57 -11.85
CA TYR A 80 19.41 -5.75 -12.41
C TYR A 80 19.47 -5.67 -13.95
N ASP A 81 18.31 -5.49 -14.59
CA ASP A 81 18.15 -5.34 -16.05
C ASP A 81 16.87 -4.55 -16.38
N VAL A 82 16.77 -3.99 -17.59
CA VAL A 82 15.61 -3.23 -18.08
C VAL A 82 15.24 -3.64 -19.50
N ALA A 83 13.97 -3.98 -19.73
CA ALA A 83 13.39 -4.12 -21.06
C ALA A 83 13.14 -2.72 -21.67
N TYR A 84 14.21 -2.04 -22.10
CA TYR A 84 14.19 -0.62 -22.46
C TYR A 84 13.48 -0.30 -23.78
N ASP A 85 13.24 -1.31 -24.62
CA ASP A 85 12.73 -1.19 -26.00
C ASP A 85 11.32 -1.76 -26.18
N ILE A 86 10.74 -2.41 -25.16
CA ILE A 86 9.42 -3.01 -25.21
C ILE A 86 8.50 -2.33 -24.17
N PRO A 87 7.52 -1.51 -24.60
CA PRO A 87 6.48 -1.00 -23.72
C PRO A 87 5.74 -2.14 -23.00
N ALA A 88 5.50 -1.97 -21.71
CA ALA A 88 4.77 -2.92 -20.90
C ALA A 88 3.32 -3.11 -21.39
N GLY A 89 2.79 -4.31 -21.16
CA GLY A 89 1.46 -4.75 -21.55
C GLY A 89 1.28 -6.23 -21.20
N ILE A 90 0.03 -6.67 -21.04
CA ILE A 90 -0.31 -8.02 -20.57
C ILE A 90 0.35 -9.11 -21.44
N THR A 91 0.37 -8.92 -22.76
CA THR A 91 0.92 -9.87 -23.75
C THR A 91 2.25 -9.42 -24.37
N ALA A 92 2.84 -8.31 -23.88
CA ALA A 92 3.98 -7.67 -24.55
C ALA A 92 5.28 -8.49 -24.49
N HIS A 93 5.48 -9.24 -23.40
CA HIS A 93 6.71 -10.00 -23.16
C HIS A 93 6.49 -11.50 -23.32
N ALA A 94 7.52 -12.18 -23.82
CA ALA A 94 7.57 -13.64 -23.84
C ALA A 94 7.59 -14.25 -22.42
N PRO A 95 7.26 -15.55 -22.26
CA PRO A 95 7.37 -16.24 -20.98
C PRO A 95 8.79 -16.19 -20.40
N GLY A 96 8.91 -15.74 -19.15
CA GLY A 96 10.15 -15.76 -18.38
C GLY A 96 10.09 -16.79 -17.25
N TYR A 97 11.25 -17.35 -16.89
CA TYR A 97 11.39 -18.37 -15.86
C TYR A 97 12.59 -18.07 -14.96
N ILE A 98 12.50 -18.45 -13.68
CA ILE A 98 13.64 -18.47 -12.77
C ILE A 98 14.43 -19.76 -13.01
N ASP A 99 13.72 -20.89 -12.99
CA ASP A 99 14.26 -22.23 -13.17
C ASP A 99 13.11 -23.11 -13.70
N ARG A 100 12.95 -23.14 -15.02
CA ARG A 100 11.77 -23.70 -15.68
C ARG A 100 11.47 -25.14 -15.30
N GLU A 101 12.50 -25.94 -14.99
CA GLU A 101 12.34 -27.35 -14.62
C GLU A 101 11.88 -27.53 -13.17
N ARG A 102 12.23 -26.58 -12.29
CA ARG A 102 11.96 -26.67 -10.85
C ARG A 102 10.75 -25.86 -10.40
N GLU A 103 10.32 -24.84 -11.14
CA GLU A 103 9.19 -23.99 -10.75
C GLU A 103 7.85 -24.76 -10.75
N LEU A 104 7.10 -24.62 -9.66
CA LEU A 104 5.74 -25.16 -9.54
C LEU A 104 4.68 -24.13 -9.93
N ILE A 105 4.95 -22.86 -9.62
CA ILE A 105 4.18 -21.68 -9.99
C ILE A 105 5.06 -20.81 -10.88
N VAL A 106 4.59 -20.51 -12.09
CA VAL A 106 5.34 -19.82 -13.15
C VAL A 106 4.75 -18.46 -13.49
N GLY A 107 5.56 -17.63 -14.13
CA GLY A 107 5.18 -16.30 -14.59
C GLY A 107 6.15 -15.23 -14.09
N LEU A 108 6.58 -14.34 -14.98
CA LEU A 108 7.41 -13.17 -14.66
C LEU A 108 6.91 -11.93 -15.43
N GLN A 109 7.14 -10.73 -14.90
CA GLN A 109 6.72 -9.47 -15.53
C GLN A 109 7.32 -9.27 -16.92
N THR A 110 8.56 -9.72 -17.12
CA THR A 110 9.26 -9.72 -18.41
C THR A 110 9.71 -11.15 -18.75
N ASP A 111 10.61 -11.28 -19.72
CA ASP A 111 11.21 -12.54 -20.17
C ASP A 111 12.32 -13.07 -19.25
N ALA A 112 12.72 -12.32 -18.21
CA ALA A 112 13.79 -12.70 -17.29
C ALA A 112 13.54 -12.24 -15.83
N PRO A 113 14.15 -12.90 -14.82
CA PRO A 113 14.01 -12.49 -13.42
C PRO A 113 14.61 -11.11 -13.17
N LEU A 114 13.93 -10.29 -12.35
CA LEU A 114 14.37 -8.95 -11.91
C LEU A 114 14.51 -7.90 -13.04
N LYS A 115 14.21 -8.26 -14.29
CA LYS A 115 14.25 -7.34 -15.42
C LYS A 115 12.99 -6.47 -15.44
N ARG A 116 13.16 -5.16 -15.32
CA ARG A 116 12.08 -4.18 -15.18
C ARG A 116 11.54 -3.76 -16.56
N ALA A 117 10.21 -3.68 -16.70
CA ALA A 117 9.58 -3.15 -17.92
C ALA A 117 9.49 -1.62 -17.90
N ILE A 118 9.44 -1.00 -19.08
CA ILE A 118 9.10 0.44 -19.22
C ILE A 118 7.58 0.62 -19.32
N MET A 119 7.03 1.62 -18.61
CA MET A 119 5.57 1.87 -18.55
C MET A 119 5.24 3.29 -19.01
N PRO A 120 5.23 3.54 -20.33
CA PRO A 120 5.20 4.90 -20.88
C PRO A 120 3.82 5.58 -20.83
N ASN A 121 2.71 4.84 -20.68
CA ASN A 121 1.37 5.45 -20.56
C ASN A 121 1.27 6.39 -19.35
N GLY A 122 2.00 6.10 -18.27
CA GLY A 122 2.11 6.96 -17.09
C GLY A 122 2.91 8.25 -17.34
N GLY A 123 3.86 8.21 -18.28
CA GLY A 123 4.64 9.39 -18.70
C GLY A 123 6.01 9.07 -19.27
N TRP A 124 6.29 9.59 -20.49
CA TRP A 124 7.55 9.32 -21.19
C TRP A 124 8.77 9.93 -20.50
N ARG A 125 8.62 11.14 -19.93
CA ARG A 125 9.72 11.85 -19.28
C ARG A 125 10.38 11.02 -18.17
N MET A 126 9.59 10.33 -17.36
CA MET A 126 10.09 9.49 -16.26
C MET A 126 10.78 8.24 -16.80
N VAL A 127 10.23 7.60 -17.83
CA VAL A 127 10.87 6.46 -18.51
C VAL A 127 12.22 6.88 -19.08
N ALA A 128 12.28 7.93 -19.89
CA ALA A 128 13.53 8.41 -20.48
C ALA A 128 14.56 8.84 -19.42
N GLY A 129 14.11 9.48 -18.34
CA GLY A 129 14.96 9.84 -17.20
C GLY A 129 15.56 8.61 -16.51
N ALA A 130 14.74 7.59 -16.22
CA ALA A 130 15.20 6.35 -15.60
C ALA A 130 16.16 5.58 -16.51
N LEU A 131 15.85 5.45 -17.82
CA LEU A 131 16.75 4.79 -18.77
C LEU A 131 18.14 5.46 -18.81
N ARG A 132 18.20 6.80 -18.89
CA ARG A 132 19.48 7.53 -18.82
C ARG A 132 20.20 7.31 -17.50
N THR A 133 19.48 7.32 -16.38
CA THR A 133 20.04 7.11 -15.04
C THR A 133 20.74 5.76 -14.92
N TYR A 134 20.12 4.70 -15.45
CA TYR A 134 20.65 3.34 -15.37
C TYR A 134 21.48 2.92 -16.59
N GLY A 135 21.85 3.88 -17.47
CA GLY A 135 22.77 3.63 -18.59
C GLY A 135 22.17 2.91 -19.80
N TYR A 136 20.84 2.91 -19.95
CA TYR A 136 20.14 2.34 -21.10
C TYR A 136 19.86 3.40 -22.18
N PRO A 137 19.84 3.01 -23.47
CA PRO A 137 19.50 3.93 -24.55
C PRO A 137 18.02 4.32 -24.47
N VAL A 138 17.70 5.54 -24.90
CA VAL A 138 16.33 6.03 -25.03
C VAL A 138 15.87 5.80 -26.47
N PRO A 139 14.93 4.87 -26.74
CA PRO A 139 14.54 4.55 -28.11
C PRO A 139 13.80 5.73 -28.78
N PRO A 140 14.30 6.25 -29.92
CA PRO A 140 13.71 7.44 -30.56
C PRO A 140 12.30 7.19 -31.11
N GLU A 141 11.99 5.96 -31.53
CA GLU A 141 10.64 5.62 -32.00
C GLU A 141 9.63 5.60 -30.85
N LEU A 142 10.00 5.10 -29.67
CA LEU A 142 9.13 5.15 -28.49
C LEU A 142 8.95 6.58 -27.99
N GLU A 143 10.02 7.39 -27.98
CA GLU A 143 9.93 8.81 -27.68
C GLU A 143 8.94 9.51 -28.60
N LYS A 144 9.05 9.27 -29.90
CA LYS A 144 8.11 9.83 -30.89
C LYS A 144 6.67 9.37 -30.63
N VAL A 145 6.44 8.10 -30.31
CA VAL A 145 5.10 7.59 -29.98
C VAL A 145 4.51 8.32 -28.78
N PHE A 146 5.23 8.37 -27.66
CA PHE A 146 4.69 8.89 -26.39
C PHE A 146 4.84 10.40 -26.21
N THR A 147 5.38 11.12 -27.21
CA THR A 147 5.40 12.59 -27.23
C THR A 147 4.59 13.19 -28.38
N ARG A 148 4.25 12.42 -29.42
CA ARG A 148 3.50 12.93 -30.60
C ARG A 148 2.20 12.22 -30.90
N TYR A 149 2.08 10.92 -30.61
CA TYR A 149 0.92 10.12 -31.01
C TYR A 149 0.03 9.74 -29.82
N ARG A 150 0.64 9.26 -28.74
CA ARG A 150 -0.03 8.87 -27.51
C ARG A 150 0.37 9.82 -26.39
N LYS A 151 -0.50 10.80 -26.11
CA LYS A 151 -0.38 11.65 -24.92
C LYS A 151 -0.37 10.79 -23.66
N THR A 152 0.42 11.14 -22.66
CA THR A 152 0.55 10.36 -21.41
C THR A 152 -0.27 10.95 -20.27
N HIS A 153 -0.45 10.19 -19.18
CA HIS A 153 -1.03 10.68 -17.93
C HIS A 153 -0.30 11.94 -17.43
N ASN A 154 1.03 11.87 -17.32
CA ASN A 154 1.86 13.00 -16.89
C ASN A 154 1.64 14.26 -17.74
N ASP A 155 1.71 14.15 -19.08
CA ASP A 155 1.47 15.32 -19.95
C ASP A 155 0.04 15.86 -19.79
N GLY A 156 -0.93 14.96 -19.60
CA GLY A 156 -2.32 15.33 -19.30
C GLY A 156 -2.44 16.18 -18.04
N VAL A 157 -1.81 15.75 -16.96
CA VAL A 157 -1.85 16.44 -15.67
C VAL A 157 -1.17 17.81 -15.76
N PHE A 158 0.03 17.88 -16.31
CA PHE A 158 0.80 19.12 -16.35
C PHE A 158 0.23 20.16 -17.32
N ASP A 159 -0.55 19.75 -18.33
CA ASP A 159 -1.32 20.68 -19.18
C ASP A 159 -2.54 21.28 -18.47
N ALA A 160 -3.06 20.61 -17.43
CA ALA A 160 -4.28 21.01 -16.72
C ALA A 160 -4.02 21.61 -15.33
N TYR A 161 -2.80 21.51 -14.80
CA TYR A 161 -2.41 22.14 -13.54
C TYR A 161 -2.43 23.66 -13.62
N THR A 162 -2.85 24.27 -12.51
CA THR A 162 -2.81 25.72 -12.32
C THR A 162 -1.42 26.18 -11.87
N PRO A 163 -1.07 27.47 -12.08
CA PRO A 163 0.16 28.04 -11.53
C PRO A 163 0.28 27.88 -10.00
N GLU A 164 -0.85 27.92 -9.29
CA GLU A 164 -0.94 27.71 -7.84
C GLU A 164 -0.51 26.29 -7.44
N ILE A 165 -1.07 25.25 -8.07
CA ILE A 165 -0.70 23.85 -7.80
C ILE A 165 0.80 23.64 -8.08
N LEU A 166 1.32 24.22 -9.16
CA LEU A 166 2.73 24.14 -9.50
C LEU A 166 3.63 24.85 -8.46
N ALA A 167 3.19 25.99 -7.93
CA ALA A 167 3.89 26.70 -6.86
C ALA A 167 3.89 25.88 -5.56
N ALA A 168 2.74 25.33 -5.17
CA ALA A 168 2.61 24.45 -4.00
C ALA A 168 3.48 23.18 -4.11
N ARG A 169 3.56 22.60 -5.31
CA ARG A 169 4.46 21.47 -5.63
C ARG A 169 5.92 21.85 -5.53
N LYS A 170 6.30 23.02 -6.03
CA LYS A 170 7.70 23.48 -5.95
C LYS A 170 8.13 23.75 -4.50
N ALA A 171 7.25 24.35 -3.71
CA ALA A 171 7.52 24.76 -2.33
C ALA A 171 7.55 23.60 -1.31
N GLY A 172 7.09 22.39 -1.68
CA GLY A 172 7.07 21.27 -0.74
C GLY A 172 5.89 21.29 0.22
N ILE A 173 4.76 21.90 -0.16
CA ILE A 173 3.53 21.89 0.64
C ILE A 173 2.50 20.88 0.10
N ILE A 174 2.44 20.70 -1.23
CA ILE A 174 1.66 19.65 -1.91
C ILE A 174 2.59 18.96 -2.92
N THR A 175 3.32 17.92 -2.53
CA THR A 175 4.39 17.32 -3.37
C THR A 175 4.38 15.80 -3.32
N GLY A 176 4.82 15.16 -4.42
CA GLY A 176 4.86 13.70 -4.52
C GLY A 176 3.48 13.08 -4.70
N LEU A 177 2.55 13.81 -5.32
CA LEU A 177 1.26 13.30 -5.79
C LEU A 177 1.47 12.38 -7.01
N PRO A 178 0.49 11.52 -7.38
CA PRO A 178 0.60 10.62 -8.54
C PRO A 178 0.46 11.34 -9.89
N ASP A 179 1.26 12.39 -10.10
CA ASP A 179 1.40 13.13 -11.36
C ASP A 179 2.51 12.56 -12.28
N ALA A 180 3.39 11.71 -11.73
CA ALA A 180 4.58 11.21 -12.41
C ALA A 180 4.79 9.67 -12.29
N TYR A 181 3.81 8.95 -11.76
CA TYR A 181 3.83 7.49 -11.61
C TYR A 181 2.38 6.96 -11.57
N GLY A 182 2.17 5.67 -11.80
CA GLY A 182 0.82 5.07 -11.74
C GLY A 182 0.20 5.20 -10.35
N ARG A 183 -1.09 5.52 -10.26
CA ARG A 183 -1.75 5.80 -8.97
C ARG A 183 -1.73 4.62 -7.99
N GLY A 184 -1.90 3.39 -8.48
CA GLY A 184 -2.09 2.21 -7.62
C GLY A 184 -3.36 2.36 -6.76
N ARG A 185 -3.37 1.76 -5.56
CA ARG A 185 -4.54 1.74 -4.65
C ARG A 185 -5.79 1.08 -5.27
N ILE A 186 -5.54 0.06 -6.09
CA ILE A 186 -6.55 -0.81 -6.69
C ILE A 186 -6.11 -2.24 -6.40
N ILE A 187 -7.06 -3.11 -6.08
CA ILE A 187 -6.83 -4.56 -5.97
C ILE A 187 -7.93 -5.23 -6.79
N GLY A 188 -7.59 -5.69 -8.00
CA GLY A 188 -8.48 -6.61 -8.70
C GLY A 188 -8.70 -7.85 -7.85
N ASP A 189 -9.92 -8.39 -7.81
CA ASP A 189 -10.17 -9.64 -7.09
C ASP A 189 -9.60 -10.83 -7.89
N TYR A 190 -8.28 -11.04 -7.77
CA TYR A 190 -7.53 -12.05 -8.51
C TYR A 190 -8.02 -13.47 -8.24
N ARG A 191 -8.69 -13.69 -7.09
CA ARG A 191 -9.33 -14.95 -6.71
C ARG A 191 -10.45 -15.33 -7.68
N ARG A 192 -11.11 -14.35 -8.31
CA ARG A 192 -12.17 -14.59 -9.32
C ARG A 192 -11.68 -15.43 -10.47
N VAL A 193 -10.43 -15.25 -10.92
CA VAL A 193 -9.88 -16.02 -12.04
C VAL A 193 -9.74 -17.49 -11.65
N ALA A 194 -9.23 -17.78 -10.45
CA ALA A 194 -9.17 -19.13 -9.92
C ALA A 194 -10.55 -19.75 -9.73
N LEU A 195 -11.50 -19.02 -9.15
CA LEU A 195 -12.82 -19.56 -8.82
C LEU A 195 -13.70 -19.80 -10.05
N TYR A 196 -13.63 -18.92 -11.06
CA TYR A 196 -14.59 -18.88 -12.16
C TYR A 196 -14.03 -19.22 -13.54
N GLY A 197 -12.72 -19.02 -13.74
CA GLY A 197 -12.14 -18.98 -15.08
C GLY A 197 -12.52 -17.70 -15.83
N VAL A 198 -11.75 -17.38 -16.86
CA VAL A 198 -11.87 -16.10 -17.57
C VAL A 198 -13.12 -16.04 -18.46
N ASP A 199 -13.59 -17.16 -19.01
CA ASP A 199 -14.74 -17.14 -19.93
C ASP A 199 -16.02 -16.70 -19.21
N ARG A 200 -16.21 -17.15 -17.96
CA ARG A 200 -17.33 -16.72 -17.13
C ARG A 200 -17.24 -15.23 -16.78
N LEU A 201 -16.04 -14.73 -16.47
CA LEU A 201 -15.84 -13.31 -16.17
C LEU A 201 -16.14 -12.42 -17.39
N ILE A 202 -15.70 -12.84 -18.59
CA ILE A 202 -16.04 -12.16 -19.84
C ILE A 202 -17.55 -12.16 -20.09
N GLU A 203 -18.23 -13.29 -19.83
CA GLU A 203 -19.69 -13.41 -19.97
C GLU A 203 -20.42 -12.39 -19.08
N VAL A 204 -20.01 -12.27 -17.82
CA VAL A 204 -20.57 -11.28 -16.88
C VAL A 204 -20.31 -9.85 -17.36
N LYS A 205 -19.07 -9.50 -17.75
CA LYS A 205 -18.76 -8.16 -18.27
C LYS A 205 -19.53 -7.81 -19.54
N ARG A 206 -19.81 -8.79 -20.40
CA ARG A 206 -20.66 -8.61 -21.58
C ARG A 206 -22.12 -8.35 -21.20
N ALA A 207 -22.63 -9.03 -20.18
CA ALA A 207 -23.98 -8.79 -19.66
C ALA A 207 -24.10 -7.38 -19.06
N GLU A 208 -23.16 -6.97 -18.20
CA GLU A 208 -23.10 -5.61 -17.64
C GLU A 208 -23.09 -4.54 -18.74
N LYS A 209 -22.29 -4.75 -19.80
CA LYS A 209 -22.25 -3.85 -20.95
C LYS A 209 -23.55 -3.86 -21.75
N ALA A 210 -24.22 -5.01 -21.86
CA ALA A 210 -25.50 -5.13 -22.56
C ALA A 210 -26.63 -4.41 -21.83
N GLU A 211 -26.65 -4.46 -20.49
CA GLU A 211 -27.58 -3.67 -19.66
C GLU A 211 -27.43 -2.17 -19.94
N LEU A 212 -26.19 -1.67 -19.93
CA LEU A 212 -25.94 -0.26 -20.28
C LEU A 212 -26.40 0.06 -21.70
N ASN A 213 -26.22 -0.84 -22.68
CA ASN A 213 -26.68 -0.62 -24.06
C ASN A 213 -28.20 -0.55 -24.18
N ALA A 214 -28.93 -1.30 -23.35
CA ALA A 214 -30.39 -1.35 -23.33
C ALA A 214 -31.02 -0.21 -22.52
N ALA A 215 -30.27 0.41 -21.61
CA ALA A 215 -30.75 1.52 -20.80
C ALA A 215 -31.22 2.70 -21.67
N PRO A 216 -32.35 3.36 -21.34
CA PRO A 216 -32.78 4.57 -22.02
C PRO A 216 -31.69 5.64 -21.98
N ALA A 217 -31.57 6.43 -23.04
CA ALA A 217 -30.65 7.55 -23.05
C ALA A 217 -31.08 8.58 -21.99
N ASP A 218 -30.22 8.79 -20.97
CA ASP A 218 -30.35 9.86 -19.99
C ASP A 218 -29.36 10.98 -20.34
N PRO A 219 -29.83 12.15 -20.82
CA PRO A 219 -28.95 13.29 -21.12
C PRO A 219 -28.09 13.74 -19.93
N ALA A 220 -28.53 13.53 -18.69
CA ALA A 220 -27.79 13.94 -17.49
C ALA A 220 -26.57 13.03 -17.21
N ARG A 221 -26.57 11.80 -17.72
CA ARG A 221 -25.50 10.80 -17.52
C ARG A 221 -24.81 10.38 -18.81
N LEU A 222 -24.99 11.13 -19.90
CA LEU A 222 -24.51 10.73 -21.23
C LEU A 222 -23.01 10.41 -21.26
N GLU A 223 -22.17 11.32 -20.73
CA GLU A 223 -20.72 11.12 -20.72
C GLU A 223 -20.28 9.97 -19.80
N GLU A 224 -20.97 9.81 -18.66
CA GLU A 224 -20.72 8.73 -17.71
C GLU A 224 -20.99 7.36 -18.35
N VAL A 225 -22.16 7.19 -18.96
CA VAL A 225 -22.55 5.93 -19.61
C VAL A 225 -21.66 5.61 -20.81
N ILE A 226 -21.24 6.62 -21.58
CA ILE A 226 -20.26 6.42 -22.68
C ILE A 226 -18.94 5.90 -22.12
N ARG A 227 -18.41 6.55 -21.08
CA ARG A 227 -17.17 6.14 -20.41
C ARG A 227 -17.28 4.72 -19.86
N GLU A 228 -18.34 4.39 -19.11
CA GLU A 228 -18.54 3.05 -18.54
C GLU A 228 -18.59 1.95 -19.61
N ARG A 229 -19.25 2.20 -20.75
CA ARG A 229 -19.28 1.24 -21.87
C ARG A 229 -17.91 1.03 -22.51
N GLU A 230 -17.08 2.07 -22.58
CA GLU A 230 -15.70 1.99 -23.07
C GLU A 230 -14.81 1.24 -22.06
N GLU A 231 -14.90 1.59 -20.76
CA GLU A 231 -14.21 0.92 -19.66
C GLU A 231 -14.53 -0.59 -19.66
N LEU A 232 -15.81 -0.98 -19.77
CA LEU A 232 -16.20 -2.40 -19.87
C LEU A 232 -15.66 -3.09 -21.12
N ALA A 233 -15.56 -2.39 -22.26
CA ALA A 233 -14.97 -2.95 -23.47
C ALA A 233 -13.46 -3.23 -23.27
N GLU A 234 -12.75 -2.32 -22.61
CA GLU A 234 -11.36 -2.49 -22.23
C GLU A 234 -11.15 -3.62 -21.22
N GLN A 235 -12.02 -3.73 -20.22
CA GLN A 235 -12.01 -4.84 -19.26
C GLN A 235 -12.16 -6.20 -19.95
N ILE A 236 -13.10 -6.32 -20.90
CA ILE A 236 -13.30 -7.55 -21.69
C ILE A 236 -12.05 -7.87 -22.53
N ARG A 237 -11.42 -6.86 -23.13
CA ARG A 237 -10.15 -7.04 -23.87
C ARG A 237 -9.03 -7.53 -22.97
N ALA A 238 -8.84 -6.90 -21.81
CA ALA A 238 -7.81 -7.27 -20.84
C ALA A 238 -7.96 -8.71 -20.33
N LEU A 239 -9.20 -9.18 -20.10
CA LEU A 239 -9.46 -10.58 -19.78
C LEU A 239 -9.06 -11.53 -20.92
N GLY A 240 -9.32 -11.16 -22.18
CA GLY A 240 -8.83 -11.91 -23.33
C GLY A 240 -7.30 -11.97 -23.42
N GLU A 241 -6.63 -10.84 -23.15
CA GLU A 241 -5.18 -10.73 -23.09
C GLU A 241 -4.59 -11.58 -21.95
N LEU A 242 -5.27 -11.67 -20.79
CA LEU A 242 -4.89 -12.55 -19.68
C LEU A 242 -4.88 -14.02 -20.11
N LYS A 243 -5.91 -14.49 -20.85
CA LYS A 243 -5.90 -15.86 -21.41
C LYS A 243 -4.73 -16.07 -22.35
N GLN A 244 -4.45 -15.12 -23.23
CA GLN A 244 -3.32 -15.21 -24.17
C GLN A 244 -1.98 -15.26 -23.43
N MET A 245 -1.81 -14.45 -22.39
CA MET A 245 -0.60 -14.44 -21.56
C MET A 245 -0.39 -15.82 -20.92
N ALA A 246 -1.41 -16.37 -20.26
CA ALA A 246 -1.31 -17.68 -19.61
C ALA A 246 -1.09 -18.82 -20.61
N ALA A 247 -1.71 -18.76 -21.80
CA ALA A 247 -1.51 -19.73 -22.87
C ALA A 247 -0.04 -19.79 -23.32
N ASN A 248 0.68 -18.66 -23.33
CA ASN A 248 2.11 -18.64 -23.64
C ASN A 248 2.95 -19.41 -22.59
N TYR A 249 2.47 -19.51 -21.34
CA TYR A 249 3.06 -20.35 -20.30
C TYR A 249 2.56 -21.81 -20.33
N GLY A 250 1.66 -22.16 -21.25
CA GLY A 250 1.08 -23.50 -21.38
C GLY A 250 -0.17 -23.75 -20.53
N TYR A 251 -0.85 -22.70 -20.05
CA TYR A 251 -2.06 -22.81 -19.22
C TYR A 251 -3.30 -22.30 -19.95
N ASP A 252 -4.42 -23.00 -19.80
CA ASP A 252 -5.73 -22.54 -20.26
C ASP A 252 -6.58 -22.02 -19.10
N LEU A 253 -6.70 -20.68 -19.00
CA LEU A 253 -7.52 -20.01 -17.99
C LEU A 253 -9.00 -19.88 -18.39
N SER A 254 -9.47 -20.56 -19.45
CA SER A 254 -10.87 -20.49 -19.88
C SER A 254 -11.83 -20.89 -18.75
N GLY A 255 -11.52 -21.99 -18.05
CA GLY A 255 -12.30 -22.54 -16.95
C GLY A 255 -11.70 -22.31 -15.56
N PRO A 256 -12.48 -22.63 -14.51
CA PRO A 256 -12.05 -22.51 -13.12
C PRO A 256 -10.92 -23.49 -12.77
N ALA A 257 -10.14 -23.14 -11.75
CA ALA A 257 -9.07 -23.97 -11.21
C ALA A 257 -9.64 -25.23 -10.53
N ARG A 258 -8.97 -26.36 -10.73
CA ARG A 258 -9.41 -27.69 -10.28
C ARG A 258 -8.62 -28.23 -9.10
N THR A 259 -7.45 -27.68 -8.81
CA THR A 259 -6.56 -28.13 -7.71
C THR A 259 -6.02 -26.92 -6.95
N GLY A 260 -5.44 -27.14 -5.78
CA GLY A 260 -4.73 -26.11 -5.02
C GLY A 260 -3.59 -25.46 -5.83
N ARG A 261 -2.85 -26.25 -6.61
CA ARG A 261 -1.80 -25.71 -7.51
C ARG A 261 -2.38 -24.81 -8.59
N GLU A 262 -3.48 -25.22 -9.23
CA GLU A 262 -4.14 -24.38 -10.23
C GLU A 262 -4.74 -23.12 -9.59
N ALA A 263 -5.35 -23.21 -8.41
CA ALA A 263 -5.93 -22.05 -7.74
C ALA A 263 -4.88 -20.97 -7.47
N ILE A 264 -3.70 -21.37 -6.98
CA ILE A 264 -2.55 -20.47 -6.79
C ILE A 264 -2.08 -19.89 -8.12
N GLN A 265 -1.91 -20.73 -9.15
CA GLN A 265 -1.40 -20.30 -10.45
C GLN A 265 -2.36 -19.37 -11.20
N TRP A 266 -3.68 -19.59 -11.12
CA TRP A 266 -4.71 -18.78 -11.79
C TRP A 266 -4.78 -17.40 -11.14
N LEU A 267 -4.79 -17.39 -9.79
CA LEU A 267 -4.72 -16.15 -9.01
C LEU A 267 -3.44 -15.39 -9.35
N TYR A 268 -2.29 -16.07 -9.36
CA TYR A 268 -1.03 -15.42 -9.70
C TYR A 268 -1.00 -14.88 -11.13
N PHE A 269 -1.56 -15.58 -12.13
CA PHE A 269 -1.62 -15.03 -13.49
C PHE A 269 -2.49 -13.77 -13.57
N ALA A 270 -3.60 -13.71 -12.84
CA ALA A 270 -4.42 -12.52 -12.77
C ALA A 270 -3.62 -11.34 -12.18
N TYR A 271 -2.92 -11.55 -11.07
CA TYR A 271 -2.05 -10.55 -10.46
C TYR A 271 -0.87 -10.17 -11.37
N LEU A 272 -0.24 -11.15 -12.02
CA LEU A 272 0.88 -10.96 -12.94
C LEU A 272 0.49 -10.06 -14.11
N ALA A 273 -0.69 -10.26 -14.68
CA ALA A 273 -1.17 -9.44 -15.77
C ALA A 273 -1.43 -7.99 -15.31
N ALA A 274 -1.85 -7.76 -14.06
CA ALA A 274 -1.96 -6.41 -13.48
C ALA A 274 -0.58 -5.73 -13.39
N VAL A 275 0.43 -6.40 -12.81
CA VAL A 275 1.79 -5.85 -12.68
C VAL A 275 2.60 -5.84 -13.99
N LYS A 276 2.08 -6.43 -15.07
CA LYS A 276 2.58 -6.28 -16.45
C LYS A 276 1.97 -5.08 -17.16
N GLU A 277 0.79 -4.64 -16.76
CA GLU A 277 0.08 -3.54 -17.41
C GLU A 277 0.32 -2.20 -16.69
N GLN A 278 0.35 -2.22 -15.36
CA GLN A 278 0.36 -1.03 -14.51
C GLN A 278 1.58 -0.97 -13.60
N ASN A 279 2.08 0.24 -13.32
CA ASN A 279 3.15 0.53 -12.37
C ASN A 279 2.65 1.40 -11.22
N GLY A 280 1.46 1.09 -10.70
CA GLY A 280 0.91 1.71 -9.51
C GLY A 280 1.98 1.84 -8.41
N ALA A 281 1.91 2.90 -7.59
CA ALA A 281 2.80 3.00 -6.44
C ALA A 281 2.70 1.72 -5.62
N ALA A 282 1.48 1.36 -5.22
CA ALA A 282 1.16 0.09 -4.59
C ALA A 282 0.37 -0.83 -5.53
N MET A 283 0.83 -2.06 -5.67
CA MET A 283 0.21 -3.14 -6.45
C MET A 283 -0.13 -4.32 -5.52
N SER A 284 -1.12 -4.12 -4.66
CA SER A 284 -1.43 -5.05 -3.57
C SER A 284 -2.12 -6.32 -4.06
N LEU A 285 -1.92 -7.43 -3.33
CA LEU A 285 -2.42 -8.75 -3.71
C LEU A 285 -3.87 -8.97 -3.25
N GLY A 286 -4.25 -8.47 -2.07
CA GLY A 286 -5.60 -8.60 -1.53
C GLY A 286 -5.66 -9.49 -0.29
N ARG A 287 -6.70 -10.33 -0.20
CA ARG A 287 -6.94 -11.26 0.92
C ARG A 287 -7.11 -12.68 0.39
N THR A 288 -5.99 -13.36 0.22
CA THR A 288 -5.90 -14.56 -0.62
C THR A 288 -5.61 -15.84 0.15
N SER A 289 -4.93 -15.74 1.29
CA SER A 289 -4.45 -16.91 2.05
C SER A 289 -5.58 -17.86 2.48
N THR A 290 -6.67 -17.33 3.05
CA THR A 290 -7.85 -18.13 3.43
C THR A 290 -8.65 -18.65 2.23
N PHE A 291 -8.67 -17.92 1.11
CA PHE A 291 -9.28 -18.40 -0.13
C PHE A 291 -8.52 -19.62 -0.70
N LEU A 292 -7.20 -19.52 -0.77
CA LEU A 292 -6.35 -20.61 -1.26
C LEU A 292 -6.38 -21.83 -0.33
N ASP A 293 -6.56 -21.62 0.97
CA ASP A 293 -6.71 -22.71 1.93
C ASP A 293 -7.87 -23.64 1.59
N VAL A 294 -8.98 -23.12 1.03
CA VAL A 294 -10.14 -23.95 0.63
C VAL A 294 -9.71 -25.06 -0.33
N TYR A 295 -8.90 -24.72 -1.34
CA TYR A 295 -8.43 -25.68 -2.33
C TYR A 295 -7.35 -26.59 -1.77
N LEU A 296 -6.37 -26.02 -1.03
CA LEU A 296 -5.29 -26.80 -0.42
C LEU A 296 -5.84 -27.80 0.60
N GLN A 297 -6.82 -27.41 1.40
CA GLN A 297 -7.44 -28.26 2.41
C GLN A 297 -8.23 -29.41 1.78
N ARG A 298 -8.90 -29.19 0.65
CA ARG A 298 -9.54 -30.26 -0.12
C ARG A 298 -8.49 -31.24 -0.63
N ASP A 299 -7.45 -30.75 -1.30
CA ASP A 299 -6.39 -31.60 -1.86
C ASP A 299 -5.62 -32.38 -0.77
N LEU A 300 -5.44 -31.79 0.42
CA LEU A 300 -4.89 -32.47 1.60
C LEU A 300 -5.83 -33.57 2.12
N ALA A 301 -7.13 -33.28 2.22
CA ALA A 301 -8.14 -34.24 2.70
C ALA A 301 -8.31 -35.44 1.76
N GLU A 302 -8.12 -35.23 0.45
CA GLU A 302 -8.16 -36.27 -0.57
C GLU A 302 -6.82 -37.02 -0.72
N GLY A 303 -5.77 -36.60 0.00
CA GLY A 303 -4.43 -37.22 -0.08
C GLY A 303 -3.68 -36.91 -1.38
N VAL A 304 -4.12 -35.92 -2.15
CA VAL A 304 -3.45 -35.43 -3.37
C VAL A 304 -2.20 -34.64 -3.03
N LEU A 305 -2.24 -33.88 -1.92
CA LEU A 305 -1.10 -33.14 -1.39
C LEU A 305 -0.73 -33.64 0.01
N THR A 306 0.55 -33.52 0.33
CA THR A 306 1.07 -33.54 1.69
C THR A 306 1.23 -32.11 2.21
N GLU A 307 1.36 -31.94 3.53
CA GLU A 307 1.61 -30.61 4.12
C GLU A 307 2.87 -29.95 3.56
N ARG A 308 3.94 -30.74 3.37
CA ARG A 308 5.20 -30.27 2.78
C ARG A 308 4.99 -29.75 1.34
N GLN A 309 4.18 -30.43 0.54
CA GLN A 309 3.88 -29.98 -0.82
C GLN A 309 2.96 -28.75 -0.83
N ALA A 310 2.03 -28.64 0.11
CA ALA A 310 1.21 -27.44 0.26
C ALA A 310 2.06 -26.22 0.62
N GLN A 311 2.98 -26.35 1.59
CA GLN A 311 3.94 -25.28 1.91
C GLN A 311 4.84 -24.95 0.71
N GLU A 312 5.31 -25.96 -0.02
CA GLU A 312 6.17 -25.77 -1.18
C GLU A 312 5.49 -24.94 -2.29
N LEU A 313 4.19 -25.12 -2.51
CA LEU A 313 3.42 -24.29 -3.45
C LEU A 313 3.29 -22.84 -2.97
N ILE A 314 3.08 -22.62 -1.66
CA ILE A 314 3.02 -21.28 -1.07
C ILE A 314 4.39 -20.59 -1.15
N ASP A 315 5.48 -21.30 -0.84
CA ASP A 315 6.84 -20.78 -0.97
C ASP A 315 7.13 -20.36 -2.42
N ASP A 316 6.79 -21.20 -3.41
CA ASP A 316 7.03 -20.91 -4.84
C ASP A 316 6.21 -19.70 -5.33
N PHE A 317 4.97 -19.58 -4.86
CA PHE A 317 4.13 -18.41 -5.11
C PHE A 317 4.72 -17.14 -4.49
N VAL A 318 5.12 -17.19 -3.21
CA VAL A 318 5.72 -16.04 -2.51
C VAL A 318 7.05 -15.61 -3.13
N ILE A 319 7.86 -16.54 -3.67
CA ILE A 319 9.05 -16.19 -4.46
C ILE A 319 8.68 -15.26 -5.62
N LYS A 320 7.56 -15.53 -6.31
CA LYS A 320 7.10 -14.67 -7.42
C LYS A 320 6.66 -13.29 -6.97
N LEU A 321 6.02 -13.20 -5.81
CA LEU A 321 5.62 -11.91 -5.21
C LEU A 321 6.84 -11.08 -4.78
N ARG A 322 7.88 -11.73 -4.22
CA ARG A 322 9.15 -11.10 -3.78
C ARG A 322 9.95 -10.44 -4.91
N ILE A 323 9.70 -10.83 -6.16
CA ILE A 323 10.48 -10.38 -7.33
C ILE A 323 9.69 -9.46 -8.27
N VAL A 324 8.53 -8.96 -7.85
CA VAL A 324 7.85 -7.85 -8.56
C VAL A 324 8.73 -6.62 -8.51
N ARG A 325 8.94 -5.95 -9.65
CA ARG A 325 9.79 -4.76 -9.78
C ARG A 325 9.17 -3.76 -10.77
N PHE A 326 9.45 -2.47 -10.55
CA PHE A 326 9.07 -1.40 -11.47
C PHE A 326 10.25 -0.47 -11.72
N LEU A 327 10.42 0.00 -12.95
CA LEU A 327 11.42 1.02 -13.24
C LEU A 327 10.98 2.34 -12.62
N ARG A 328 11.79 2.88 -11.71
CA ARG A 328 11.52 4.12 -10.96
C ARG A 328 12.63 5.15 -11.19
N THR A 329 12.32 6.42 -10.99
CA THR A 329 13.29 7.52 -11.03
C THR A 329 13.91 7.72 -9.64
N PRO A 330 15.10 8.33 -9.53
CA PRO A 330 15.66 8.71 -8.23
C PRO A 330 14.71 9.57 -7.37
N GLU A 331 13.96 10.48 -8.01
CA GLU A 331 12.95 11.31 -7.34
C GLU A 331 11.82 10.47 -6.70
N TYR A 332 11.45 9.34 -7.33
CA TYR A 332 10.49 8.40 -6.75
C TYR A 332 11.10 7.66 -5.56
N ASP A 333 12.36 7.21 -5.66
CA ASP A 333 13.04 6.46 -4.60
C ASP A 333 13.28 7.31 -3.34
N GLU A 334 13.37 8.63 -3.47
CA GLU A 334 13.38 9.55 -2.31
C GLU A 334 12.02 9.62 -1.60
N LEU A 335 10.91 9.56 -2.34
CA LEU A 335 9.54 9.59 -1.81
C LEU A 335 9.07 8.22 -1.28
N PHE A 336 9.61 7.15 -1.86
CA PHE A 336 9.21 5.76 -1.69
C PHE A 336 10.45 4.85 -1.64
N SER A 337 11.14 4.89 -0.51
CA SER A 337 12.46 4.26 -0.34
C SER A 337 12.44 2.74 -0.29
N GLY A 338 13.53 2.11 -0.72
CA GLY A 338 13.76 0.67 -0.52
C GLY A 338 13.19 -0.24 -1.61
N ASP A 339 12.91 0.32 -2.79
CA ASP A 339 12.34 -0.40 -3.96
C ASP A 339 10.98 -1.07 -3.66
N PRO A 340 10.01 -0.36 -3.05
CA PRO A 340 8.75 -0.95 -2.61
C PRO A 340 7.77 -1.19 -3.77
N THR A 341 6.93 -2.20 -3.58
CA THR A 341 5.84 -2.55 -4.52
C THR A 341 4.49 -2.70 -3.81
N TRP A 342 4.50 -2.82 -2.49
CA TRP A 342 3.34 -3.07 -1.63
C TRP A 342 2.49 -4.21 -2.17
N VAL A 343 3.09 -5.39 -2.32
CA VAL A 343 2.38 -6.63 -2.61
C VAL A 343 1.68 -7.09 -1.33
N THR A 344 0.70 -6.30 -0.89
CA THR A 344 0.06 -6.44 0.42
C THR A 344 -0.92 -7.60 0.42
N GLU A 345 -0.77 -8.47 1.41
CA GLU A 345 -1.66 -9.60 1.68
C GLU A 345 -2.28 -9.45 3.08
N SER A 346 -3.60 -9.45 3.14
CA SER A 346 -4.38 -9.43 4.37
C SER A 346 -4.64 -10.85 4.88
N ILE A 347 -4.28 -11.11 6.14
CA ILE A 347 -4.26 -12.45 6.75
C ILE A 347 -5.13 -12.47 8.01
N GLY A 348 -5.91 -13.55 8.18
CA GLY A 348 -6.68 -13.79 9.40
C GLY A 348 -7.93 -12.91 9.50
N GLY A 349 -8.18 -12.31 10.67
CA GLY A 349 -9.41 -11.59 11.01
C GLY A 349 -10.55 -12.48 11.52
N ILE A 350 -11.70 -11.87 11.76
CA ILE A 350 -12.95 -12.52 12.20
C ILE A 350 -14.04 -12.29 11.14
N GLY A 351 -14.85 -13.32 10.88
CA GLY A 351 -16.02 -13.24 10.01
C GLY A 351 -17.16 -12.48 10.68
N GLU A 352 -18.11 -11.97 9.89
CA GLU A 352 -19.34 -11.37 10.41
C GLU A 352 -20.19 -12.37 11.20
N ASP A 353 -19.97 -13.67 10.98
CA ASP A 353 -20.60 -14.76 11.73
C ASP A 353 -19.89 -15.10 13.06
N GLY A 354 -18.83 -14.37 13.41
CA GLY A 354 -18.06 -14.53 14.64
C GLY A 354 -17.00 -15.64 14.61
N ARG A 355 -16.90 -16.43 13.53
CA ARG A 355 -15.82 -17.40 13.38
C ARG A 355 -14.53 -16.70 12.96
N THR A 356 -13.37 -17.21 13.39
CA THR A 356 -12.10 -16.71 12.87
C THR A 356 -11.93 -17.05 11.39
N LEU A 357 -11.40 -16.12 10.60
CA LEU A 357 -10.96 -16.35 9.23
C LEU A 357 -9.51 -16.86 9.14
N VAL A 358 -8.88 -17.16 10.29
CA VAL A 358 -7.58 -17.83 10.34
C VAL A 358 -7.70 -19.26 9.84
N THR A 359 -6.76 -19.64 8.97
CA THR A 359 -6.67 -20.96 8.34
C THR A 359 -5.24 -21.51 8.46
N ARG A 360 -5.02 -22.76 8.05
CA ARG A 360 -3.65 -23.31 8.00
C ARG A 360 -2.77 -22.50 7.04
N THR A 361 -3.32 -22.06 5.91
CA THR A 361 -2.57 -21.21 4.97
C THR A 361 -2.22 -19.82 5.53
N SER A 362 -2.96 -19.31 6.54
CA SER A 362 -2.53 -18.11 7.27
C SER A 362 -1.15 -18.29 7.92
N PHE A 363 -0.91 -19.45 8.53
CA PHE A 363 0.41 -19.80 9.08
C PHE A 363 1.43 -20.08 7.97
N ARG A 364 1.04 -20.75 6.87
CA ARG A 364 1.97 -21.05 5.76
C ARG A 364 2.54 -19.79 5.09
N TYR A 365 1.74 -18.72 4.98
CA TYR A 365 2.22 -17.43 4.48
C TYR A 365 3.27 -16.83 5.40
N LEU A 366 3.01 -16.80 6.71
CA LEU A 366 3.99 -16.32 7.70
C LEU A 366 5.25 -17.21 7.74
N GLN A 367 5.09 -18.53 7.56
CA GLN A 367 6.19 -19.49 7.51
C GLN A 367 7.19 -19.21 6.39
N THR A 368 6.78 -18.52 5.32
CA THR A 368 7.70 -18.11 4.24
C THR A 368 8.82 -17.20 4.73
N LEU A 369 8.63 -16.48 5.84
CA LEU A 369 9.66 -15.65 6.46
C LEU A 369 10.76 -16.48 7.17
N TYR A 370 10.51 -17.76 7.44
CA TYR A 370 11.53 -18.72 7.88
C TYR A 370 12.08 -19.52 6.71
N ASN A 371 11.20 -20.04 5.84
CA ASN A 371 11.59 -20.92 4.73
C ASN A 371 12.44 -20.20 3.67
N LEU A 372 12.14 -18.94 3.38
CA LEU A 372 12.82 -18.10 2.39
C LEU A 372 13.63 -16.97 3.04
N GLY A 373 13.66 -16.93 4.37
CA GLY A 373 14.19 -15.83 5.16
C GLY A 373 13.30 -14.58 5.18
N PRO A 374 13.60 -13.61 6.06
CA PRO A 374 12.88 -12.35 6.16
C PRO A 374 12.85 -11.61 4.83
N ALA A 375 11.75 -10.93 4.56
CA ALA A 375 11.60 -10.14 3.35
C ALA A 375 10.57 -9.02 3.54
N PRO A 376 10.75 -7.90 2.81
CA PRO A 376 9.80 -6.80 2.84
C PRO A 376 8.50 -7.08 2.08
N GLU A 377 8.57 -7.95 1.08
CA GLU A 377 7.46 -8.32 0.21
C GLU A 377 7.23 -9.84 0.25
N PRO A 378 6.00 -10.33 0.08
CA PRO A 378 4.76 -9.56 0.16
C PRO A 378 4.63 -8.84 1.52
N ASN A 379 3.98 -7.68 1.53
CA ASN A 379 3.71 -6.93 2.75
C ASN A 379 2.61 -7.67 3.53
N LEU A 380 3.01 -8.56 4.44
CA LEU A 380 2.09 -9.42 5.19
C LEU A 380 1.42 -8.62 6.33
N THR A 381 0.09 -8.52 6.26
CA THR A 381 -0.73 -7.70 7.15
C THR A 381 -1.73 -8.58 7.91
N VAL A 382 -1.57 -8.66 9.23
CA VAL A 382 -2.46 -9.44 10.09
C VAL A 382 -3.64 -8.60 10.54
N PHE A 383 -4.85 -9.06 10.26
CA PHE A 383 -6.08 -8.48 10.77
C PHE A 383 -6.29 -8.93 12.21
N TRP A 384 -5.92 -8.05 13.13
CA TRP A 384 -5.88 -8.32 14.55
C TRP A 384 -7.25 -8.10 15.20
N SER A 385 -7.65 -9.07 16.00
CA SER A 385 -8.78 -8.96 16.93
C SER A 385 -8.39 -9.66 18.23
N PRO A 386 -8.80 -9.13 19.39
CA PRO A 386 -8.69 -9.85 20.66
C PRO A 386 -9.32 -11.26 20.64
N GLN A 387 -10.22 -11.53 19.68
CA GLN A 387 -10.90 -12.82 19.51
C GLN A 387 -10.12 -13.83 18.65
N LEU A 388 -8.96 -13.46 18.10
CA LEU A 388 -8.15 -14.39 17.31
C LEU A 388 -7.69 -15.61 18.14
N PRO A 389 -7.51 -16.79 17.52
CA PRO A 389 -6.97 -17.97 18.20
C PRO A 389 -5.61 -17.70 18.85
N GLY A 390 -5.42 -18.17 20.08
CA GLY A 390 -4.19 -17.96 20.85
C GLY A 390 -2.92 -18.42 20.12
N GLY A 391 -2.93 -19.63 19.56
CA GLY A 391 -1.79 -20.17 18.80
C GLY A 391 -1.42 -19.35 17.56
N PHE A 392 -2.37 -18.65 16.94
CA PHE A 392 -2.08 -17.75 15.83
C PHE A 392 -1.51 -16.41 16.31
N LYS A 393 -2.06 -15.84 17.40
CA LYS A 393 -1.51 -14.62 18.01
C LYS A 393 -0.07 -14.81 18.45
N GLU A 394 0.22 -15.92 19.14
CA GLU A 394 1.56 -16.30 19.59
C GLU A 394 2.52 -16.47 18.40
N PHE A 395 2.08 -17.14 17.32
CA PHE A 395 2.92 -17.31 16.14
C PHE A 395 3.19 -15.99 15.41
N CYS A 396 2.19 -15.10 15.31
CA CYS A 396 2.40 -13.76 14.75
C CYS A 396 3.41 -12.97 15.60
N ALA A 397 3.26 -12.98 16.93
CA ALA A 397 4.20 -12.31 17.83
C ALA A 397 5.63 -12.85 17.66
N LYS A 398 5.78 -14.18 17.61
CA LYS A 398 7.05 -14.84 17.34
C LYS A 398 7.67 -14.39 16.02
N VAL A 399 6.88 -14.37 14.93
CA VAL A 399 7.35 -13.91 13.61
C VAL A 399 7.83 -12.47 13.66
N SER A 400 7.11 -11.57 14.35
CA SER A 400 7.55 -10.18 14.53
C SER A 400 8.85 -10.07 15.33
N ILE A 401 8.99 -10.83 16.40
CA ILE A 401 10.21 -10.89 17.22
C ILE A 401 11.40 -11.36 16.38
N ASP A 402 11.21 -12.43 15.60
CA ASP A 402 12.29 -13.07 14.84
C ASP A 402 12.67 -12.30 13.57
N THR A 403 11.73 -11.55 12.97
CA THR A 403 11.90 -11.06 11.59
C THR A 403 11.57 -9.58 11.37
N SER A 404 10.84 -8.92 12.27
CA SER A 404 10.37 -7.54 12.12
C SER A 404 9.72 -7.25 10.74
N SER A 405 9.08 -8.24 10.14
CA SER A 405 8.65 -8.19 8.73
C SER A 405 7.15 -8.00 8.52
N ILE A 406 6.32 -8.17 9.55
CA ILE A 406 4.85 -8.10 9.44
C ILE A 406 4.25 -6.86 10.11
N GLN A 407 3.03 -6.51 9.74
CA GLN A 407 2.25 -5.44 10.36
C GLN A 407 0.89 -5.94 10.84
N TYR A 408 0.24 -5.14 11.69
CA TYR A 408 -1.05 -5.45 12.30
C TYR A 408 -2.04 -4.33 12.05
N GLU A 409 -3.28 -4.67 11.73
CA GLU A 409 -4.38 -3.73 11.55
C GLU A 409 -5.63 -4.20 12.30
N SER A 410 -6.37 -3.25 12.88
CA SER A 410 -7.51 -3.51 13.73
C SER A 410 -8.72 -3.98 12.93
N ASP A 411 -8.97 -5.29 12.95
CA ASP A 411 -10.17 -5.88 12.37
C ASP A 411 -11.44 -5.37 13.08
N GLU A 412 -11.34 -5.03 14.37
CA GLU A 412 -12.44 -4.48 15.16
C GLU A 412 -12.90 -3.10 14.66
N LEU A 413 -11.99 -2.30 14.10
CA LEU A 413 -12.34 -1.01 13.48
C LEU A 413 -12.73 -1.16 12.01
N MET A 414 -12.09 -2.07 11.26
CA MET A 414 -12.36 -2.21 9.83
C MET A 414 -13.64 -2.99 9.53
N ARG A 415 -13.85 -4.12 10.19
CA ARG A 415 -14.94 -5.06 9.89
C ARG A 415 -16.33 -4.41 9.93
N PRO A 416 -16.65 -3.50 10.88
CA PRO A 416 -17.95 -2.81 10.86
C PRO A 416 -18.17 -1.87 9.67
N HIS A 417 -17.09 -1.35 9.04
CA HIS A 417 -17.18 -0.40 7.93
C HIS A 417 -17.14 -1.09 6.57
N PHE A 418 -16.39 -2.19 6.47
CA PHE A 418 -16.05 -2.83 5.17
C PHE A 418 -16.47 -4.30 5.07
N GLY A 419 -16.92 -4.91 6.18
CA GLY A 419 -17.27 -6.33 6.23
C GLY A 419 -16.05 -7.25 6.33
N ASP A 420 -16.29 -8.55 6.20
CA ASP A 420 -15.28 -9.59 6.45
C ASP A 420 -14.50 -10.08 5.21
N ASP A 421 -14.80 -9.57 4.00
CA ASP A 421 -14.02 -9.77 2.77
C ASP A 421 -13.35 -8.48 2.31
N THR A 422 -12.63 -7.89 3.26
CA THR A 422 -11.86 -6.65 3.13
C THR A 422 -10.38 -6.95 2.96
N ALA A 423 -9.65 -6.16 2.19
CA ALA A 423 -8.19 -6.20 2.10
C ALA A 423 -7.58 -4.81 2.23
N ILE A 424 -6.25 -4.76 2.40
CA ILE A 424 -5.47 -3.52 2.51
C ILE A 424 -4.76 -3.21 1.20
N ALA A 425 -5.04 -2.04 0.64
CA ALA A 425 -4.23 -1.44 -0.40
C ALA A 425 -3.07 -0.64 0.19
N CYS A 426 -1.89 -0.79 -0.41
CA CYS A 426 -0.67 -0.11 0.00
C CYS A 426 -0.28 -0.46 1.45
N CYS A 427 -0.50 0.47 2.37
CA CYS A 427 -0.04 0.37 3.76
C CYS A 427 -1.17 0.07 4.74
N VAL A 428 -2.27 0.85 4.68
CA VAL A 428 -3.23 0.98 5.79
C VAL A 428 -4.66 1.27 5.30
N SER A 429 -4.91 1.11 4.00
CA SER A 429 -6.11 1.61 3.36
C SER A 429 -7.04 0.47 2.99
N ALA A 430 -8.04 0.26 3.85
CA ALA A 430 -8.99 -0.84 3.73
C ALA A 430 -9.96 -0.65 2.55
N MET A 431 -10.31 -1.75 1.90
CA MET A 431 -11.40 -1.81 0.93
C MET A 431 -12.00 -3.21 0.79
N PRO A 432 -13.34 -3.32 0.62
CA PRO A 432 -14.00 -4.55 0.18
C PRO A 432 -13.45 -4.99 -1.19
N VAL A 433 -12.96 -6.22 -1.27
CA VAL A 433 -12.23 -6.72 -2.45
C VAL A 433 -13.17 -6.81 -3.66
N GLY A 434 -12.74 -6.25 -4.80
CA GLY A 434 -13.51 -6.27 -6.04
C GLY A 434 -14.75 -5.35 -6.05
N ARG A 435 -14.96 -4.53 -5.02
CA ARG A 435 -16.14 -3.63 -4.93
C ARG A 435 -15.77 -2.18 -4.65
N GLN A 436 -14.56 -1.90 -4.20
CA GLN A 436 -14.07 -0.57 -3.87
C GLN A 436 -12.62 -0.38 -4.33
N MET A 437 -12.26 0.87 -4.64
CA MET A 437 -10.89 1.33 -4.87
C MET A 437 -10.67 2.71 -4.26
N GLN A 438 -9.41 3.15 -4.13
CA GLN A 438 -9.11 4.53 -3.74
C GLN A 438 -8.43 5.31 -4.88
N LEU A 439 -8.83 6.55 -5.03
CA LEU A 439 -8.12 7.56 -5.80
C LEU A 439 -6.97 8.09 -4.92
N PHE A 440 -5.78 7.54 -5.14
CA PHE A 440 -4.61 7.81 -4.32
C PHE A 440 -4.18 9.29 -4.33
N GLY A 441 -4.19 9.95 -3.18
CA GLY A 441 -3.82 11.37 -3.10
C GLY A 441 -2.41 11.67 -2.63
N ALA A 442 -1.57 10.67 -2.31
CA ALA A 442 -0.33 10.92 -1.58
C ALA A 442 -0.59 11.63 -0.23
N ARG A 443 0.01 12.81 0.01
CA ARG A 443 -0.17 13.57 1.26
C ARG A 443 0.23 15.04 1.14
N VAL A 444 -0.29 15.90 2.02
CA VAL A 444 0.10 17.31 2.17
C VAL A 444 0.93 17.58 3.42
N ASN A 445 1.69 18.67 3.41
CA ASN A 445 2.59 19.06 4.50
C ASN A 445 1.88 19.97 5.52
N LEU A 446 1.36 19.37 6.59
CA LEU A 446 0.62 20.11 7.62
C LEU A 446 1.53 21.02 8.44
N ALA A 447 2.78 20.60 8.69
CA ALA A 447 3.77 21.38 9.42
C ALA A 447 4.19 22.66 8.69
N LYS A 448 4.44 22.59 7.37
CA LYS A 448 4.72 23.79 6.56
C LYS A 448 3.50 24.71 6.46
N THR A 449 2.29 24.14 6.45
CA THR A 449 1.05 24.93 6.44
C THR A 449 0.94 25.80 7.71
N LEU A 450 1.38 25.29 8.87
CA LEU A 450 1.49 26.10 10.09
C LEU A 450 2.50 27.24 9.96
N LEU A 451 3.64 27.01 9.30
CA LEU A 451 4.62 28.07 9.03
C LEU A 451 4.06 29.15 8.09
N TYR A 452 3.27 28.74 7.09
CA TYR A 452 2.57 29.68 6.21
C TYR A 452 1.56 30.51 6.99
N ALA A 453 0.87 29.93 7.96
CA ALA A 453 -0.05 30.68 8.82
C ALA A 453 0.65 31.79 9.61
N ILE A 454 1.86 31.52 10.10
CA ILE A 454 2.69 32.49 10.81
C ILE A 454 3.22 33.57 9.85
N ASN A 455 3.61 33.18 8.63
CA ASN A 455 4.25 34.04 7.63
C ASN A 455 3.30 34.68 6.60
N GLY A 456 1.97 34.59 6.79
CA GLY A 456 0.99 35.22 5.89
C GLY A 456 0.89 34.55 4.51
N GLY A 457 1.05 33.23 4.45
CA GLY A 457 1.07 32.43 3.22
C GLY A 457 2.40 32.44 2.46
N ARG A 458 3.44 33.08 3.00
CA ARG A 458 4.79 33.10 2.42
C ARG A 458 5.59 31.88 2.87
N ASP A 459 6.29 31.30 1.90
CA ASP A 459 7.22 30.21 2.14
C ASP A 459 8.43 30.67 2.96
N GLU A 460 8.74 29.96 4.05
CA GLU A 460 9.76 30.35 5.02
C GLU A 460 11.20 30.22 4.48
N ILE A 461 11.38 29.49 3.37
CA ILE A 461 12.69 29.23 2.76
C ILE A 461 12.95 30.22 1.62
N SER A 462 11.99 30.35 0.69
CA SER A 462 12.14 31.18 -0.50
C SER A 462 11.58 32.59 -0.35
N GLY A 463 10.76 32.84 0.68
CA GLY A 463 10.03 34.10 0.88
C GLY A 463 8.90 34.36 -0.11
N ALA A 464 8.64 33.43 -1.04
CA ALA A 464 7.62 33.56 -2.08
C ALA A 464 6.21 33.44 -1.51
N GLN A 465 5.26 34.22 -2.05
CA GLN A 465 3.84 34.03 -1.75
C GLN A 465 3.34 32.76 -2.44
N VAL A 466 2.96 31.75 -1.66
CA VAL A 466 2.50 30.45 -2.17
C VAL A 466 1.11 30.13 -1.66
N GLY A 467 0.92 30.20 -0.34
CA GLY A 467 -0.39 30.05 0.30
C GLY A 467 -1.26 31.30 0.15
N ALA A 468 -2.47 31.21 0.67
CA ALA A 468 -3.40 32.34 0.71
C ALA A 468 -2.73 33.56 1.38
N ALA A 469 -2.81 34.72 0.74
CA ALA A 469 -2.22 35.95 1.26
C ALA A 469 -3.02 36.46 2.46
N THR A 470 -2.47 36.30 3.65
CA THR A 470 -3.05 36.78 4.91
C THR A 470 -2.04 37.66 5.65
N ALA A 471 -2.48 38.39 6.68
CA ALA A 471 -1.54 39.17 7.49
C ALA A 471 -0.58 38.22 8.24
N PRO A 472 0.74 38.45 8.27
CA PRO A 472 1.64 37.65 9.09
C PRO A 472 1.48 37.96 10.58
N VAL A 473 1.96 37.07 11.44
CA VAL A 473 1.98 37.30 12.89
C VAL A 473 3.05 38.34 13.24
N THR A 474 2.66 39.42 13.94
CA THR A 474 3.55 40.54 14.27
C THR A 474 4.07 40.53 15.70
N GLY A 475 3.50 39.72 16.60
CA GLY A 475 3.89 39.68 18.01
C GLY A 475 5.33 39.18 18.25
N ASP A 476 5.93 39.61 19.37
CA ASP A 476 7.25 39.14 19.85
C ASP A 476 7.19 37.77 20.55
N VAL A 477 5.97 37.31 20.86
CA VAL A 477 5.64 36.00 21.40
C VAL A 477 4.43 35.52 20.60
N LEU A 478 4.46 34.29 20.13
CA LEU A 478 3.31 33.70 19.42
C LEU A 478 2.15 33.51 20.39
N ASP A 479 0.98 33.99 20.00
CA ASP A 479 -0.28 33.74 20.69
C ASP A 479 -0.97 32.51 20.09
N TYR A 480 -1.45 31.60 20.95
CA TYR A 480 -2.02 30.34 20.51
C TYR A 480 -3.29 30.53 19.68
N ASP A 481 -4.20 31.40 20.13
CA ASP A 481 -5.49 31.59 19.46
C ASP A 481 -5.31 32.34 18.14
N GLU A 482 -4.40 33.32 18.07
CA GLU A 482 -4.03 33.99 16.82
C GLU A 482 -3.45 33.00 15.80
N VAL A 483 -2.46 32.19 16.21
CA VAL A 483 -1.82 31.23 15.30
C VAL A 483 -2.81 30.17 14.85
N LEU A 484 -3.67 29.66 15.74
CA LEU A 484 -4.67 28.65 15.40
C LEU A 484 -5.68 29.19 14.37
N ALA A 485 -6.19 30.41 14.56
CA ALA A 485 -7.12 31.03 13.60
C ALA A 485 -6.52 31.19 12.21
N ARG A 486 -5.25 31.63 12.13
CA ARG A 486 -4.54 31.75 10.85
C ARG A 486 -4.23 30.40 10.22
N PHE A 487 -3.97 29.40 11.06
CA PHE A 487 -3.71 28.04 10.59
C PHE A 487 -4.97 27.42 10.01
N ASP A 488 -6.12 27.66 10.63
CA ASP A 488 -7.44 27.28 10.10
C ASP A 488 -7.68 27.85 8.69
N GLU A 489 -7.38 29.14 8.46
CA GLU A 489 -7.48 29.79 7.14
C GLU A 489 -6.54 29.16 6.10
N GLN A 490 -5.28 28.87 6.47
CA GLN A 490 -4.34 28.22 5.54
C GLN A 490 -4.70 26.76 5.27
N MET A 491 -5.32 26.06 6.23
CA MET A 491 -5.84 24.71 6.02
C MET A 491 -7.03 24.69 5.05
N GLU A 492 -7.89 25.72 5.03
CA GLU A 492 -8.96 25.84 4.01
C GLU A 492 -8.35 25.92 2.62
N TRP A 493 -7.37 26.81 2.43
CA TRP A 493 -6.64 26.93 1.18
C TRP A 493 -5.95 25.62 0.77
N LEU A 494 -5.29 24.95 1.73
CA LEU A 494 -4.59 23.70 1.47
C LEU A 494 -5.57 22.62 0.99
N ALA A 495 -6.73 22.48 1.63
CA ALA A 495 -7.75 21.51 1.25
C ALA A 495 -8.27 21.76 -0.17
N GLU A 496 -8.55 23.02 -0.52
CA GLU A 496 -9.00 23.40 -1.86
C GLU A 496 -7.97 23.05 -2.93
N ALA A 497 -6.73 23.52 -2.75
CA ALA A 497 -5.65 23.29 -3.70
C ALA A 497 -5.33 21.79 -3.85
N TYR A 498 -5.41 21.04 -2.76
CA TYR A 498 -5.16 19.61 -2.75
C TYR A 498 -6.23 18.84 -3.53
N VAL A 499 -7.51 19.01 -3.20
CA VAL A 499 -8.60 18.31 -3.90
C VAL A 499 -8.64 18.71 -5.38
N HIS A 500 -8.34 19.98 -5.71
CA HIS A 500 -8.24 20.41 -7.11
C HIS A 500 -7.12 19.67 -7.86
N ALA A 501 -5.92 19.55 -7.27
CA ALA A 501 -4.83 18.80 -7.88
C ALA A 501 -5.20 17.33 -8.09
N LEU A 502 -5.87 16.69 -7.12
CA LEU A 502 -6.30 15.30 -7.22
C LEU A 502 -7.40 15.10 -8.28
N ASN A 503 -8.35 16.03 -8.39
CA ASN A 503 -9.37 15.98 -9.45
C ASN A 503 -8.73 15.98 -10.85
N VAL A 504 -7.72 16.81 -11.07
CA VAL A 504 -6.95 16.82 -12.33
C VAL A 504 -6.23 15.49 -12.53
N ILE A 505 -5.50 15.01 -11.52
CA ILE A 505 -4.75 13.75 -11.60
C ILE A 505 -5.66 12.59 -11.98
N HIS A 506 -6.76 12.38 -11.26
CA HIS A 506 -7.57 11.19 -11.44
C HIS A 506 -8.41 11.24 -12.72
N TYR A 507 -8.83 12.42 -13.17
CA TYR A 507 -9.39 12.60 -14.50
C TYR A 507 -8.40 12.15 -15.59
N MET A 508 -7.14 12.58 -15.49
CA MET A 508 -6.11 12.27 -16.49
C MET A 508 -5.67 10.79 -16.41
N HIS A 509 -5.68 10.19 -15.22
CA HIS A 509 -5.33 8.78 -15.06
C HIS A 509 -6.40 7.86 -15.66
N ASP A 510 -7.70 8.12 -15.40
CA ASP A 510 -8.79 7.37 -16.05
C ASP A 510 -8.72 7.52 -17.59
N LYS A 511 -8.30 8.69 -18.09
CA LYS A 511 -8.23 8.95 -19.54
C LYS A 511 -7.02 8.30 -20.23
N TYR A 512 -5.85 8.29 -19.58
CA TYR A 512 -4.59 7.94 -20.24
C TYR A 512 -3.92 6.68 -19.69
N ALA A 513 -4.35 6.14 -18.55
CA ALA A 513 -3.74 4.99 -17.90
C ALA A 513 -4.76 4.17 -17.09
N TYR A 514 -5.97 3.97 -17.63
CA TYR A 514 -7.00 3.15 -16.98
C TYR A 514 -6.53 1.71 -16.76
N GLU A 515 -6.73 1.19 -15.54
CA GLU A 515 -6.25 -0.10 -15.04
C GLU A 515 -7.16 -1.25 -15.47
N ARG A 516 -7.20 -1.50 -16.78
CA ARG A 516 -8.20 -2.35 -17.45
C ARG A 516 -8.37 -3.70 -16.78
N LEU A 517 -7.29 -4.41 -16.47
CA LEU A 517 -7.40 -5.74 -15.88
C LEU A 517 -7.86 -5.71 -14.43
N GLU A 518 -7.27 -4.85 -13.59
CA GLU A 518 -7.65 -4.75 -12.19
C GLU A 518 -9.14 -4.41 -12.06
N MET A 519 -9.62 -3.49 -12.89
CA MET A 519 -11.03 -3.11 -12.96
C MET A 519 -11.93 -4.21 -13.57
N ALA A 520 -11.40 -5.06 -14.46
CA ALA A 520 -12.14 -6.21 -14.99
C ALA A 520 -12.46 -7.25 -13.91
N LEU A 521 -11.69 -7.25 -12.83
CA LEU A 521 -11.85 -8.11 -11.66
C LEU A 521 -12.60 -7.42 -10.52
N HIS A 522 -13.33 -6.36 -10.81
CA HIS A 522 -14.31 -5.73 -9.92
C HIS A 522 -15.75 -5.96 -10.40
N ASP A 523 -16.72 -5.69 -9.54
CA ASP A 523 -18.11 -5.47 -9.94
C ASP A 523 -18.22 -4.27 -10.90
N ARG A 524 -19.34 -4.15 -11.63
CA ARG A 524 -19.58 -3.01 -12.54
C ARG A 524 -19.38 -1.66 -11.83
N ASP A 525 -20.09 -1.49 -10.71
CA ASP A 525 -20.15 -0.24 -9.98
C ASP A 525 -19.17 -0.31 -8.81
N VAL A 526 -18.05 0.38 -8.94
CA VAL A 526 -16.97 0.38 -7.94
C VAL A 526 -17.07 1.64 -7.08
N ARG A 527 -17.18 1.46 -5.76
CA ARG A 527 -17.09 2.56 -4.79
C ARG A 527 -15.70 3.18 -4.87
N ARG A 528 -15.63 4.51 -4.92
CA ARG A 528 -14.36 5.25 -5.02
C ARG A 528 -14.26 6.22 -3.86
N THR A 529 -13.10 6.26 -3.22
CA THR A 529 -12.78 7.30 -2.24
C THR A 529 -11.66 8.20 -2.75
N MET A 530 -11.68 9.49 -2.40
CA MET A 530 -10.60 10.43 -2.63
C MET A 530 -9.70 10.45 -1.40
N ALA A 531 -8.59 9.71 -1.46
CA ALA A 531 -7.73 9.45 -0.31
C ALA A 531 -6.72 10.60 -0.09
N CYS A 532 -7.01 11.49 0.86
CA CYS A 532 -6.22 12.69 1.14
C CYS A 532 -5.27 12.46 2.34
N GLY A 533 -3.97 12.31 2.11
CA GLY A 533 -3.02 12.08 3.21
C GLY A 533 -2.56 13.38 3.89
N ILE A 534 -2.20 13.30 5.17
CA ILE A 534 -1.48 14.36 5.91
C ILE A 534 -0.11 13.88 6.39
N ALA A 535 0.86 14.78 6.38
CA ALA A 535 2.22 14.58 6.90
C ALA A 535 2.60 15.65 7.91
N GLY A 536 3.45 15.29 8.87
CA GLY A 536 3.94 16.22 9.89
C GLY A 536 2.91 16.50 11.00
N LEU A 537 2.00 15.55 11.29
CA LEU A 537 1.00 15.69 12.34
C LEU A 537 1.64 15.99 13.70
N ALA A 538 2.63 15.19 14.11
CA ALA A 538 3.32 15.38 15.38
C ALA A 538 4.05 16.73 15.44
N VAL A 539 4.69 17.17 14.35
CA VAL A 539 5.36 18.48 14.28
C VAL A 539 4.35 19.61 14.45
N ALA A 540 3.21 19.55 13.77
CA ALA A 540 2.16 20.56 13.90
C ALA A 540 1.54 20.57 15.31
N ALA A 541 1.22 19.39 15.85
CA ALA A 541 0.64 19.25 17.19
C ALA A 541 1.59 19.74 18.29
N ASP A 542 2.87 19.33 18.23
CA ASP A 542 3.89 19.77 19.19
C ASP A 542 4.21 21.25 19.05
N SER A 543 4.14 21.81 17.84
CA SER A 543 4.36 23.24 17.61
C SER A 543 3.25 24.08 18.26
N LEU A 544 2.00 23.66 18.08
CA LEU A 544 0.85 24.28 18.75
C LEU A 544 0.91 24.09 20.27
N SER A 545 1.37 22.92 20.74
CA SER A 545 1.59 22.66 22.17
C SER A 545 2.66 23.58 22.76
N ALA A 546 3.80 23.75 22.07
CA ALA A 546 4.87 24.67 22.47
C ALA A 546 4.36 26.11 22.56
N ILE A 547 3.59 26.57 21.56
CA ILE A 547 2.99 27.92 21.58
C ILE A 547 2.01 28.09 22.75
N ARG A 548 1.28 27.03 23.11
CA ARG A 548 0.26 27.08 24.17
C ARG A 548 0.82 27.03 25.59
N TYR A 549 1.84 26.19 25.80
CA TYR A 549 2.31 25.81 27.14
C TYR A 549 3.72 26.31 27.46
N ALA A 550 4.47 26.77 26.47
CA ALA A 550 5.74 27.46 26.63
C ALA A 550 5.67 28.87 26.00
N LYS A 551 6.79 29.59 26.03
CA LYS A 551 6.90 30.92 25.43
C LYS A 551 7.72 30.85 24.16
N VAL A 552 7.03 30.81 23.01
CA VAL A 552 7.69 30.76 21.70
C VAL A 552 7.86 32.16 21.11
N ARG A 553 9.10 32.55 20.85
CA ARG A 553 9.46 33.84 20.25
C ARG A 553 9.92 33.64 18.80
N PRO A 554 9.25 34.22 17.80
CA PRO A 554 9.66 34.12 16.41
C PRO A 554 10.91 34.97 16.15
N VAL A 555 11.87 34.42 15.40
CA VAL A 555 13.06 35.11 14.89
C VAL A 555 12.81 35.47 13.43
N ARG A 556 12.92 36.77 13.13
CA ARG A 556 12.62 37.32 11.80
C ARG A 556 13.91 37.70 11.07
N ASP A 557 13.91 37.49 9.77
CA ASP A 557 14.96 38.02 8.88
C ASP A 557 14.74 39.51 8.56
N GLU A 558 15.60 40.07 7.72
CA GLU A 558 15.52 41.48 7.29
C GLU A 558 14.26 41.83 6.50
N THR A 559 13.55 40.83 5.96
CA THR A 559 12.28 40.98 5.23
C THR A 559 11.06 40.87 6.14
N GLY A 560 11.27 40.61 7.44
CA GLY A 560 10.23 40.35 8.43
C GLY A 560 9.67 38.93 8.39
N LEU A 561 10.25 38.03 7.58
CA LEU A 561 9.85 36.63 7.48
C LEU A 561 10.35 35.87 8.72
N VAL A 562 9.49 35.09 9.36
CA VAL A 562 9.87 34.24 10.48
C VAL A 562 10.61 33.01 9.95
N VAL A 563 11.87 32.86 10.36
CA VAL A 563 12.80 31.81 9.88
C VAL A 563 13.32 30.91 11.00
N ASP A 564 13.15 31.31 12.26
CA ASP A 564 13.54 30.51 13.44
C ASP A 564 12.66 30.82 14.65
N TYR A 565 12.77 30.02 15.71
CA TYR A 565 11.98 30.14 16.94
C TYR A 565 12.86 29.92 18.17
N LEU A 566 12.69 30.75 19.20
CA LEU A 566 13.25 30.54 20.53
C LEU A 566 12.14 30.09 21.47
N VAL A 567 12.28 28.90 22.05
CA VAL A 567 11.30 28.32 22.98
C VAL A 567 11.84 28.45 24.41
N ASP A 568 11.11 29.17 25.26
CA ASP A 568 11.40 29.33 26.68
C ASP A 568 10.32 28.62 27.52
N GLY A 569 10.72 27.55 28.22
CA GLY A 569 9.83 26.67 28.98
C GLY A 569 9.66 25.28 28.36
N GLU A 570 9.19 24.33 29.18
CA GLU A 570 8.82 22.96 28.76
C GLU A 570 7.38 22.93 28.26
N TYR A 571 7.07 22.02 27.33
CA TYR A 571 5.71 21.80 26.83
C TYR A 571 5.43 20.29 26.67
N PRO A 572 4.17 19.84 26.77
CA PRO A 572 3.84 18.43 26.56
C PRO A 572 3.96 18.08 25.07
N ALA A 573 4.66 17.00 24.75
CA ALA A 573 4.76 16.49 23.39
C ALA A 573 3.80 15.31 23.17
N TYR A 574 3.24 15.22 21.96
CA TYR A 574 2.43 14.12 21.47
C TYR A 574 3.19 12.79 21.58
N GLY A 575 2.51 11.71 21.99
CA GLY A 575 3.14 10.38 22.15
C GLY A 575 3.47 9.96 23.58
N ASN A 576 3.00 10.71 24.58
CA ASN A 576 3.30 10.45 26.00
C ASN A 576 2.04 10.16 26.84
N ASN A 577 0.92 9.89 26.16
CA ASN A 577 -0.42 9.77 26.72
C ASN A 577 -0.85 11.00 27.55
N ASP A 578 -0.52 12.20 27.06
CA ASP A 578 -0.89 13.48 27.67
C ASP A 578 -1.97 14.17 26.82
N ASP A 579 -3.19 14.26 27.35
CA ASP A 579 -4.35 14.80 26.64
C ASP A 579 -4.17 16.23 26.16
N ARG A 580 -3.25 17.01 26.76
CA ARG A 580 -2.97 18.39 26.34
C ARG A 580 -2.35 18.45 24.94
N ALA A 581 -1.46 17.52 24.61
CA ALA A 581 -0.84 17.43 23.29
C ALA A 581 -1.63 16.50 22.36
N ASP A 582 -2.09 15.36 22.88
CA ASP A 582 -2.87 14.38 22.10
C ASP A 582 -4.18 15.00 21.58
N GLY A 583 -4.86 15.82 22.39
CA GLY A 583 -6.08 16.52 21.99
C GLY A 583 -5.87 17.54 20.87
N ILE A 584 -4.65 18.06 20.70
CA ILE A 584 -4.31 18.91 19.55
C ILE A 584 -4.18 18.04 18.29
N ALA A 585 -3.47 16.91 18.38
CA ALA A 585 -3.32 15.99 17.25
C ALA A 585 -4.68 15.45 16.76
N VAL A 586 -5.56 15.05 17.68
CA VAL A 586 -6.94 14.62 17.37
C VAL A 586 -7.69 15.70 16.60
N ARG A 587 -7.70 16.93 17.13
CA ARG A 587 -8.38 18.06 16.49
C ARG A 587 -7.88 18.33 15.07
N LEU A 588 -6.57 18.29 14.84
CA LEU A 588 -6.00 18.53 13.51
C LEU A 588 -6.45 17.50 12.47
N VAL A 589 -6.59 16.22 12.89
CA VAL A 589 -7.13 15.16 12.03
C VAL A 589 -8.60 15.44 11.70
N GLU A 590 -9.40 15.84 12.68
CA GLU A 590 -10.83 16.13 12.50
C GLU A 590 -11.04 17.35 11.58
N GLU A 591 -10.42 18.48 11.93
CA GLU A 591 -10.60 19.77 11.25
C GLU A 591 -10.12 19.72 9.79
N PHE A 592 -8.97 19.10 9.50
CA PHE A 592 -8.51 19.02 8.10
C PHE A 592 -9.45 18.16 7.24
N MET A 593 -9.96 17.06 7.79
CA MET A 593 -10.93 16.21 7.09
C MET A 593 -12.24 16.97 6.81
N GLU A 594 -12.73 17.77 7.76
CA GLU A 594 -13.91 18.62 7.56
C GLU A 594 -13.74 19.63 6.43
N LYS A 595 -12.54 20.19 6.28
CA LYS A 595 -12.21 21.12 5.18
C LYS A 595 -12.16 20.39 3.84
N VAL A 596 -11.51 19.24 3.77
CA VAL A 596 -11.45 18.39 2.57
C VAL A 596 -12.86 18.06 2.05
N ARG A 597 -13.81 17.73 2.95
CA ARG A 597 -15.20 17.40 2.60
C ARG A 597 -15.97 18.54 1.92
N LYS A 598 -15.52 19.80 2.01
CA LYS A 598 -16.19 20.96 1.39
C LYS A 598 -16.02 21.02 -0.13
N HIS A 599 -15.01 20.32 -0.68
CA HIS A 599 -14.63 20.44 -2.08
C HIS A 599 -15.15 19.27 -2.91
N PRO A 600 -15.88 19.49 -4.03
CA PRO A 600 -16.33 18.41 -4.90
C PRO A 600 -15.19 17.56 -5.47
N THR A 601 -15.43 16.27 -5.60
CA THR A 601 -14.44 15.29 -6.07
C THR A 601 -14.80 14.72 -7.44
N TYR A 602 -13.78 14.39 -8.23
CA TYR A 602 -13.92 13.69 -9.49
C TYR A 602 -14.67 12.37 -9.33
N ARG A 603 -15.64 12.10 -10.22
CA ARG A 603 -16.57 10.96 -10.18
C ARG A 603 -17.34 10.82 -8.86
N GLY A 604 -17.49 11.91 -8.08
CA GLY A 604 -18.19 11.88 -6.80
C GLY A 604 -17.54 10.96 -5.78
N ALA A 605 -16.21 10.77 -5.86
CA ALA A 605 -15.49 9.92 -4.93
C ALA A 605 -15.63 10.42 -3.48
N GLU A 606 -15.95 9.53 -2.56
CA GLU A 606 -16.17 9.88 -1.15
C GLU A 606 -14.86 10.33 -0.49
N HIS A 607 -14.88 11.41 0.27
CA HIS A 607 -13.67 11.92 0.90
C HIS A 607 -13.19 11.02 2.02
N THR A 608 -11.93 10.63 1.98
CA THR A 608 -11.24 9.97 3.10
C THR A 608 -9.90 10.63 3.35
N GLN A 609 -9.33 10.41 4.54
CA GLN A 609 -8.02 10.91 4.92
C GLN A 609 -7.15 9.81 5.49
N SER A 610 -5.83 9.94 5.33
CA SER A 610 -4.87 9.09 6.03
C SER A 610 -3.82 9.91 6.76
N VAL A 611 -3.38 9.40 7.92
CA VAL A 611 -2.19 9.90 8.62
C VAL A 611 -1.03 8.99 8.26
N LEU A 612 -0.49 9.21 7.05
CA LEU A 612 0.49 8.34 6.39
C LEU A 612 1.49 9.17 5.59
N THR A 613 2.79 8.89 5.74
CA THR A 613 3.85 9.64 5.04
C THR A 613 4.63 8.83 4.02
N ILE A 614 4.82 7.52 4.23
CA ILE A 614 5.93 6.79 3.59
C ILE A 614 7.24 7.54 3.89
N THR A 615 8.08 7.81 2.88
CA THR A 615 9.34 8.54 3.02
C THR A 615 9.17 10.04 2.76
N SER A 616 7.93 10.51 2.55
CA SER A 616 7.64 11.95 2.50
C SER A 616 7.95 12.65 3.82
N ASN A 617 8.10 11.94 4.94
CA ASN A 617 8.59 12.51 6.19
C ASN A 617 9.99 13.12 6.03
N VAL A 618 10.87 12.48 5.24
CA VAL A 618 12.20 12.98 4.90
C VAL A 618 12.12 14.10 3.85
N VAL A 619 11.38 13.89 2.76
CA VAL A 619 11.28 14.87 1.66
C VAL A 619 10.62 16.18 2.12
N TYR A 620 9.55 16.11 2.90
CA TYR A 620 8.93 17.30 3.48
C TYR A 620 9.80 17.92 4.56
N GLY A 621 10.43 17.11 5.43
CA GLY A 621 11.38 17.61 6.42
C GLY A 621 12.50 18.46 5.81
N LYS A 622 13.11 17.98 4.71
CA LYS A 622 14.10 18.71 3.89
C LYS A 622 13.61 20.05 3.34
N LYS A 623 12.32 20.11 3.02
CA LYS A 623 11.67 21.28 2.41
C LYS A 623 11.00 22.18 3.44
N THR A 624 11.11 21.88 4.74
CA THR A 624 10.52 22.66 5.82
C THR A 624 11.61 23.25 6.70
N GLY A 625 11.49 24.55 6.99
CA GLY A 625 12.36 25.31 7.88
C GLY A 625 12.21 24.91 9.35
N ASN A 626 12.77 25.74 10.24
CA ASN A 626 12.62 25.54 11.68
C ASN A 626 11.14 25.64 12.07
N THR A 627 10.68 24.84 13.03
CA THR A 627 9.28 24.85 13.50
C THR A 627 9.17 25.21 14.98
N PRO A 628 8.01 25.74 15.45
CA PRO A 628 7.82 26.18 16.83
C PRO A 628 8.07 25.14 17.91
N ASP A 629 7.99 23.85 17.56
CA ASP A 629 8.33 22.70 18.41
C ASP A 629 9.86 22.49 18.60
N GLY A 630 10.69 23.38 18.04
CA GLY A 630 12.15 23.31 18.14
C GLY A 630 12.81 22.34 17.16
N ARG A 631 12.06 21.64 16.30
CA ARG A 631 12.61 20.81 15.21
C ARG A 631 13.34 21.72 14.21
N ARG A 632 14.53 21.29 13.77
CA ARG A 632 15.42 22.13 12.95
C ARG A 632 15.12 22.00 11.46
N ALA A 633 15.41 23.07 10.72
CA ALA A 633 15.28 23.10 9.27
C ALA A 633 15.99 21.91 8.62
N GLY A 634 15.29 21.22 7.71
CA GLY A 634 15.83 20.08 6.98
C GLY A 634 15.80 18.73 7.70
N GLU A 635 15.57 18.70 9.01
CA GLU A 635 15.42 17.44 9.78
C GLU A 635 14.21 16.63 9.27
N PRO A 636 14.19 15.29 9.32
CA PRO A 636 12.98 14.55 8.97
C PRO A 636 11.80 14.84 9.91
N PHE A 637 10.57 14.68 9.39
CA PHE A 637 9.40 14.45 10.26
C PHE A 637 9.39 13.00 10.77
N SER A 638 8.50 12.69 11.70
CA SER A 638 8.17 11.32 12.06
C SER A 638 7.37 10.61 10.95
N PRO A 639 7.49 9.28 10.81
CA PRO A 639 6.73 8.52 9.82
C PRO A 639 5.24 8.41 10.21
N GLY A 640 4.33 8.61 9.27
CA GLY A 640 2.89 8.45 9.48
C GLY A 640 2.35 9.30 10.63
N ALA A 641 1.71 8.63 11.58
CA ALA A 641 1.12 9.17 12.79
C ALA A 641 2.05 9.07 14.01
N ASN A 642 3.32 8.70 13.83
CA ASN A 642 4.25 8.58 14.94
C ASN A 642 4.45 9.90 15.69
N PRO A 643 4.70 9.84 17.00
CA PRO A 643 5.38 10.91 17.73
C PRO A 643 6.69 11.33 17.07
N MET A 644 7.12 12.57 17.31
CA MET A 644 8.44 13.01 16.85
C MET A 644 9.55 12.20 17.53
N ASN A 645 10.57 11.83 16.76
CA ASN A 645 11.66 10.98 17.21
C ASN A 645 12.27 11.51 18.52
N GLY A 646 12.34 10.66 19.55
CA GLY A 646 12.89 10.99 20.87
C GLY A 646 11.98 11.83 21.77
N ARG A 647 10.74 12.11 21.38
CA ARG A 647 9.76 12.86 22.20
C ARG A 647 8.78 11.98 22.95
N ASP A 648 8.53 10.76 22.48
CA ASP A 648 7.78 9.71 23.16
C ASP A 648 8.66 8.98 24.20
N ARG A 649 8.67 9.48 25.44
CA ARG A 649 9.61 9.09 26.51
C ARG A 649 8.98 8.27 27.62
N HIS A 650 7.68 7.97 27.54
CA HIS A 650 6.92 7.24 28.58
C HIS A 650 6.71 5.75 28.27
N GLY A 651 7.48 5.18 27.34
CA GLY A 651 7.41 3.77 26.97
C GLY A 651 6.56 3.46 25.74
N PHE A 652 6.68 2.23 25.25
CA PHE A 652 6.03 1.73 24.03
C PHE A 652 4.51 1.86 24.08
N VAL A 653 3.90 1.48 25.22
CA VAL A 653 2.45 1.46 25.42
C VAL A 653 1.90 2.89 25.48
N ALA A 654 2.58 3.82 26.17
CA ALA A 654 2.14 5.20 26.22
C ALA A 654 2.12 5.86 24.83
N SER A 655 3.16 5.61 24.02
CA SER A 655 3.25 6.05 22.62
C SER A 655 2.10 5.48 21.78
N ALA A 656 1.86 4.17 21.89
CA ALA A 656 0.75 3.52 21.21
C ALA A 656 -0.63 4.07 21.63
N LEU A 657 -0.85 4.32 22.92
CA LEU A 657 -2.12 4.86 23.43
C LEU A 657 -2.39 6.30 22.96
N SER A 658 -1.37 7.16 22.85
CA SER A 658 -1.53 8.49 22.23
C SER A 658 -2.02 8.38 20.78
N VAL A 659 -1.50 7.42 20.03
CA VAL A 659 -1.88 7.21 18.62
C VAL A 659 -3.27 6.58 18.51
N ALA A 660 -3.65 5.72 19.44
CA ALA A 660 -4.98 5.12 19.51
C ALA A 660 -6.11 6.15 19.73
N LYS A 661 -5.80 7.35 20.22
CA LYS A 661 -6.77 8.45 20.36
C LYS A 661 -7.14 9.08 19.01
N LEU A 662 -6.33 8.90 17.96
CA LEU A 662 -6.61 9.52 16.65
C LEU A 662 -7.90 8.93 16.04
N PRO A 663 -8.81 9.78 15.54
CA PRO A 663 -10.15 9.34 15.15
C PRO A 663 -10.14 8.67 13.77
N TYR A 664 -10.25 7.34 13.76
CA TYR A 664 -10.32 6.57 12.51
C TYR A 664 -11.48 6.98 11.59
N ASP A 665 -12.62 7.40 12.12
CA ASP A 665 -13.77 7.87 11.33
C ASP A 665 -13.49 9.18 10.55
N HIS A 666 -12.43 9.92 10.93
CA HIS A 666 -11.91 11.07 10.19
C HIS A 666 -10.60 10.74 9.44
N ALA A 667 -10.18 9.48 9.45
CA ALA A 667 -8.97 9.00 8.81
C ALA A 667 -9.16 7.57 8.25
N GLU A 668 -10.30 7.30 7.60
CA GLU A 668 -10.67 5.96 7.10
C GLU A 668 -9.74 5.44 5.98
N ASP A 669 -8.84 6.26 5.43
CA ASP A 669 -7.76 5.78 4.54
C ASP A 669 -6.55 5.22 5.31
N GLY A 670 -6.55 5.34 6.64
CA GLY A 670 -5.64 4.67 7.57
C GLY A 670 -4.77 5.59 8.43
N ILE A 671 -4.38 5.11 9.60
CA ILE A 671 -3.50 5.80 10.58
C ILE A 671 -2.28 4.94 10.84
N SER A 672 -1.09 5.35 10.39
CA SER A 672 0.11 4.50 10.45
C SER A 672 0.98 4.78 11.68
N LEU A 673 1.10 3.80 12.59
CA LEU A 673 2.11 3.76 13.65
C LEU A 673 3.27 2.83 13.33
N THR A 674 4.51 3.25 13.59
CA THR A 674 5.71 2.42 13.51
C THR A 674 6.51 2.44 14.79
N ASN A 675 6.37 1.42 15.62
CA ASN A 675 7.08 1.35 16.89
C ASN A 675 8.24 0.35 16.84
N THR A 676 9.33 0.75 17.48
CA THR A 676 10.51 -0.10 17.66
C THR A 676 10.75 -0.29 19.15
N VAL A 677 10.87 -1.56 19.56
CA VAL A 677 11.18 -1.95 20.93
C VAL A 677 12.45 -2.79 20.94
N THR A 678 13.29 -2.60 21.95
CA THR A 678 14.45 -3.47 22.14
C THR A 678 13.98 -4.84 22.66
N PRO A 679 14.66 -5.95 22.32
CA PRO A 679 14.26 -7.29 22.78
C PRO A 679 14.14 -7.40 24.30
N ASP A 680 15.06 -6.77 25.05
CA ASP A 680 15.09 -6.81 26.52
C ASP A 680 13.98 -5.96 27.16
N ALA A 681 13.56 -4.87 26.50
CA ALA A 681 12.41 -4.08 26.95
C ALA A 681 11.10 -4.84 26.77
N LEU A 682 10.98 -5.63 25.69
CA LEU A 682 9.79 -6.41 25.41
C LEU A 682 9.63 -7.60 26.36
N GLY A 683 10.72 -8.21 26.83
CA GLY A 683 10.70 -9.33 27.78
C GLY A 683 12.07 -9.99 27.92
N ARG A 684 12.30 -10.74 29.00
CA ARG A 684 13.59 -11.39 29.27
C ARG A 684 13.71 -12.79 28.68
N THR A 685 12.58 -13.45 28.43
CA THR A 685 12.51 -14.73 27.72
C THR A 685 11.69 -14.59 26.45
N ASP A 686 11.83 -15.55 25.52
CA ASP A 686 11.06 -15.55 24.28
C ASP A 686 9.55 -15.69 24.55
N GLU A 687 9.17 -16.46 25.57
CA GLU A 687 7.78 -16.59 26.03
C GLU A 687 7.24 -15.28 26.59
N GLU A 688 8.02 -14.57 27.42
CA GLU A 688 7.64 -13.25 27.95
C GLU A 688 7.48 -12.23 26.82
N ARG A 689 8.42 -12.20 25.86
CA ARG A 689 8.35 -11.29 24.72
C ARG A 689 7.10 -11.52 23.89
N ALA A 690 6.81 -12.78 23.57
CA ALA A 690 5.61 -13.15 22.81
C ALA A 690 4.33 -12.77 23.57
N ALA A 691 4.23 -13.13 24.86
CA ALA A 691 3.07 -12.82 25.69
C ALA A 691 2.83 -11.31 25.83
N ASN A 692 3.91 -10.54 26.07
CA ASN A 692 3.82 -9.08 26.18
C ASN A 692 3.41 -8.44 24.86
N LEU A 693 3.98 -8.87 23.73
CA LEU A 693 3.59 -8.34 22.41
C LEU A 693 2.11 -8.64 22.09
N VAL A 694 1.64 -9.86 22.39
CA VAL A 694 0.22 -10.20 22.24
C VAL A 694 -0.65 -9.29 23.11
N GLY A 695 -0.29 -9.10 24.38
CA GLY A 695 -1.02 -8.22 25.30
C GLY A 695 -1.05 -6.77 24.84
N ILE A 696 0.05 -6.26 24.30
CA ILE A 696 0.16 -4.90 23.74
C ILE A 696 -0.76 -4.74 22.52
N LEU A 697 -0.74 -5.69 21.58
CA LEU A 697 -1.60 -5.64 20.39
C LEU A 697 -3.09 -5.74 20.77
N ASP A 698 -3.44 -6.61 21.72
CA ASP A 698 -4.80 -6.72 22.25
C ASP A 698 -5.24 -5.41 22.93
N GLY A 699 -4.40 -4.84 23.78
CA GLY A 699 -4.65 -3.57 24.46
C GLY A 699 -4.81 -2.41 23.48
N TYR A 700 -3.86 -2.24 22.55
CA TYR A 700 -3.88 -1.20 21.53
C TYR A 700 -5.16 -1.28 20.68
N THR A 701 -5.51 -2.47 20.18
CA THR A 701 -6.72 -2.70 19.39
C THR A 701 -8.00 -2.41 20.19
N THR A 702 -8.06 -2.87 21.44
CA THR A 702 -9.20 -2.60 22.35
C THR A 702 -9.35 -1.11 22.64
N CYS A 703 -8.25 -0.37 22.71
CA CYS A 703 -8.23 1.08 22.86
C CYS A 703 -8.49 1.84 21.55
N ARG A 704 -9.00 1.19 20.51
CA ARG A 704 -9.28 1.77 19.18
C ARG A 704 -8.02 2.21 18.42
N GLY A 705 -6.87 1.62 18.72
CA GLY A 705 -5.70 1.68 17.87
C GLY A 705 -5.98 1.01 16.51
N PHE A 706 -5.48 1.62 15.43
CA PHE A 706 -5.77 1.17 14.07
C PHE A 706 -4.69 0.25 13.50
N HIS A 707 -3.49 0.77 13.20
CA HIS A 707 -2.40 0.00 12.58
C HIS A 707 -1.14 0.11 13.42
N MET A 708 -0.37 -0.99 13.51
CA MET A 708 0.96 -1.01 14.12
C MET A 708 1.95 -1.81 13.29
N ASN A 709 3.05 -1.16 12.90
CA ASN A 709 4.29 -1.85 12.56
C ASN A 709 5.06 -2.15 13.85
N VAL A 710 5.59 -3.37 13.93
CA VAL A 710 6.37 -3.82 15.08
C VAL A 710 7.78 -4.18 14.61
N ASN A 711 8.75 -3.45 15.15
CA ASN A 711 10.17 -3.77 15.05
C ASN A 711 10.65 -4.23 16.43
N VAL A 712 11.28 -5.41 16.50
CA VAL A 712 11.94 -5.93 17.71
C VAL A 712 13.43 -6.05 17.42
N LEU A 713 14.16 -4.98 17.66
CA LEU A 713 15.56 -4.89 17.22
C LEU A 713 16.37 -3.86 18.01
N ASP A 714 17.67 -4.15 18.14
CA ASP A 714 18.63 -3.25 18.76
C ASP A 714 19.23 -2.29 17.76
N ARG A 715 19.48 -1.06 18.24
CA ARG A 715 20.16 -0.02 17.47
C ARG A 715 21.54 -0.47 16.97
N ASP A 716 22.27 -1.21 17.80
CA ASP A 716 23.61 -1.71 17.47
C ASP A 716 23.59 -2.69 16.29
N THR A 717 22.52 -3.48 16.15
CA THR A 717 22.33 -4.37 14.98
C THR A 717 22.20 -3.55 13.70
N LEU A 718 21.47 -2.43 13.72
CA LEU A 718 21.36 -1.56 12.56
C LEU A 718 22.67 -0.84 12.26
N LEU A 719 23.44 -0.45 13.28
CA LEU A 719 24.76 0.15 13.10
C LEU A 719 25.75 -0.84 12.45
N ASP A 720 25.83 -2.09 12.94
CA ASP A 720 26.67 -3.12 12.31
C ASP A 720 26.20 -3.41 10.88
N ALA A 721 24.88 -3.47 10.63
CA ALA A 721 24.35 -3.67 9.28
C ALA A 721 24.63 -2.50 8.33
N MET A 722 24.75 -1.28 8.86
CA MET A 722 25.09 -0.08 8.09
C MET A 722 26.54 -0.10 7.60
N ASP A 723 27.44 -0.68 8.40
CA ASP A 723 28.87 -0.73 8.14
C ASP A 723 29.32 -2.06 7.50
N HIS A 724 28.57 -3.15 7.74
CA HIS A 724 28.79 -4.51 7.24
C HIS A 724 27.54 -5.10 6.56
N PRO A 725 27.04 -4.48 5.47
CA PRO A 725 25.80 -4.89 4.81
C PRO A 725 25.82 -6.34 4.27
N GLU A 726 27.01 -6.90 4.00
CA GLU A 726 27.20 -8.28 3.55
C GLU A 726 26.79 -9.34 4.58
N LYS A 727 26.83 -9.01 5.89
CA LYS A 727 26.37 -9.90 6.97
C LYS A 727 24.85 -9.96 7.09
N TYR A 728 24.15 -8.96 6.55
CA TYR A 728 22.72 -8.73 6.75
C TYR A 728 21.93 -8.62 5.43
N PRO A 729 22.10 -9.56 4.48
CA PRO A 729 21.56 -9.41 3.12
C PRO A 729 20.01 -9.37 3.06
N GLN A 730 19.35 -9.89 4.09
CA GLN A 730 17.88 -9.96 4.22
C GLN A 730 17.36 -9.28 5.49
N LEU A 731 18.18 -8.49 6.20
CA LEU A 731 17.71 -7.77 7.38
C LEU A 731 16.57 -6.83 6.98
N THR A 732 15.38 -7.17 7.44
CA THR A 732 14.13 -6.50 7.09
C THR A 732 13.66 -5.68 8.28
N ILE A 733 13.19 -4.46 8.02
CA ILE A 733 12.65 -3.55 9.03
C ILE A 733 11.35 -2.92 8.53
N ARG A 734 10.43 -2.63 9.44
CA ARG A 734 9.24 -1.82 9.17
C ARG A 734 9.58 -0.34 9.25
N VAL A 735 9.12 0.48 8.29
CA VAL A 735 9.50 1.90 8.22
C VAL A 735 8.34 2.90 8.22
N SER A 736 7.23 2.64 7.53
CA SER A 736 6.12 3.63 7.46
C SER A 736 4.82 3.04 6.90
N GLY A 737 4.48 1.80 7.29
CA GLY A 737 3.34 1.04 6.75
C GLY A 737 3.73 -0.03 5.73
N TYR A 738 5.03 -0.25 5.58
CA TYR A 738 5.64 -1.31 4.77
C TYR A 738 7.02 -1.63 5.34
N ALA A 739 7.59 -2.73 4.84
CA ALA A 739 8.92 -3.18 5.19
C ALA A 739 9.93 -2.87 4.08
N VAL A 740 11.21 -2.80 4.46
CA VAL A 740 12.34 -2.68 3.53
C VAL A 740 13.49 -3.56 4.00
N ASN A 741 14.31 -4.02 3.06
CA ASN A 741 15.64 -4.51 3.41
C ASN A 741 16.49 -3.30 3.81
N PHE A 742 17.02 -3.29 5.04
CA PHE A 742 17.78 -2.14 5.58
C PHE A 742 18.97 -1.76 4.68
N VAL A 743 19.63 -2.76 4.10
CA VAL A 743 20.77 -2.58 3.18
C VAL A 743 20.40 -2.03 1.79
N ARG A 744 19.09 -1.88 1.49
CA ARG A 744 18.59 -1.22 0.27
C ARG A 744 18.31 0.26 0.47
N LEU A 745 18.27 0.73 1.71
CA LEU A 745 18.11 2.15 2.00
C LEU A 745 19.40 2.91 1.70
N THR A 746 19.28 4.17 1.29
CA THR A 746 20.46 5.07 1.21
C THR A 746 20.98 5.36 2.62
N ARG A 747 22.25 5.77 2.75
CA ARG A 747 22.85 6.09 4.07
C ARG A 747 22.03 7.14 4.83
N GLU A 748 21.48 8.12 4.14
CA GLU A 748 20.60 9.13 4.75
C GLU A 748 19.29 8.51 5.29
N GLN A 749 18.64 7.65 4.52
CA GLN A 749 17.44 6.94 4.94
C GLN A 749 17.72 5.96 6.11
N GLN A 750 18.90 5.32 6.12
CA GLN A 750 19.35 4.49 7.23
C GLN A 750 19.54 5.31 8.51
N LEU A 751 20.11 6.51 8.39
CA LEU A 751 20.28 7.43 9.52
C LEU A 751 18.94 7.95 10.05
N ASP A 752 17.94 8.19 9.20
CA ASP A 752 16.57 8.48 9.65
C ASP A 752 16.02 7.32 10.49
N VAL A 753 16.09 6.09 9.98
CA VAL A 753 15.62 4.90 10.70
C VAL A 753 16.32 4.74 12.04
N ILE A 754 17.66 4.85 12.06
CA ILE A 754 18.43 4.75 13.30
C ILE A 754 18.05 5.89 14.24
N GLY A 755 17.83 7.11 13.74
CA GLY A 755 17.47 8.28 14.54
C GLY A 755 16.10 8.21 15.22
N ARG A 756 15.25 7.23 14.90
CA ARG A 756 13.92 7.05 15.50
C ARG A 756 14.00 6.61 16.97
N THR A 757 12.85 6.65 17.63
CA THR A 757 12.68 6.14 19.00
C THR A 757 12.83 4.62 19.02
N PHE A 758 13.66 4.13 19.95
CA PHE A 758 13.79 2.72 20.31
C PHE A 758 13.38 2.62 21.77
N HIS A 759 12.22 2.03 22.02
CA HIS A 759 11.71 1.91 23.38
C HIS A 759 12.55 0.90 24.17
N ASP A 760 13.06 1.36 25.31
CA ASP A 760 13.80 0.59 26.32
C ASP A 760 12.91 0.16 27.50
N ALA A 761 11.63 0.53 27.47
CA ALA A 761 10.59 0.11 28.40
C ALA A 761 9.21 0.02 27.71
N LEU A 762 8.33 -0.83 28.25
CA LEU A 762 6.93 -0.97 27.82
C LEU A 762 6.06 0.20 28.28
#